data_AF-A0A2G6MTK4-F1
#
_entry.id   AF-A0A2G6MTK4-F1
#
_cell.length_a   1.000
_cell.length_b   1.000
_cell.length_c   1.000
_cell.angle_alpha   90.00
_cell.angle_beta   90.00
_cell.angle_gamma   90.00
#
_symmetry.space_group_name_H-M   'P 1'
#
loop_
_entity.id
_entity.type
_entity.pdbx_description
1 polymer ?
#
loop_
_entity_poly.entity_id
_entity_poly.type
_entity_poly.pdbx_seq_one_letter_code
_entity_poly.pdbx_strand_id
1 'polypeptide(L)'
;MASKNGPYLMASARAGGGFMTCISFLGGGFGFKYVETEPSPVYGGMAGLAKTAALEWKPVLCHALDLPFDEKAIKKNTETAVELMMTRGAVETGLDSEHIYIPELVSKPVSQPLEIGLDRSDVVLISGGARGVTAACAIALARQCRAKIALLGRSKPPFEEPSWLNGMETPAQMKKAIFDNAFENTPPTPALVAAEYRRFAANRDIKANLARIQEWADEVAYYCVDIRDKDLVRTAMEKVSQQLGPVTALIHGAGVLEDKLICEKTPDQFKNVFETKINGLFALLSSVDQDKLKYLVMFSSVAARFGNTGQCDYAMANEVLNKVAQATQITHPQCRALAINWGPWDGGMVTDALKREFEKRQIELIPIQAGAHQMVSEMANADKSSVEVVVGGTISSQMPEPSSIMNNALTQTFSSQDSGIIEDHKIDQAAVVPLALMVDLMACGAEKNNPGLQFAGMEQMQLLKGIVPGNDKVDVHVKTGKCIARDHQYLTSSLITAPGKNGSATQHARAQVVLADQLPQPPVLSPSESMDLAPWEIPMAQAYETILFHDGELQCISEICGVSSRGIEVMTTTAPGISTWYKAPHARQWAMDPMVLDAAFQAVILWTFHHCGQVCLPASFDNLQIFNTFPRQSADPVRISFTLTHQDQHNVKGYFTFFDKDKTVIASMMGFEAIMDPGLLDKFNPSPLFDREQILAFAQGNPSDAFGEPYKIFDNEREIARLPRPPYFFMDAVTKIDHPAWQTAPGGWIETIYKIDEDAWYFAANHSDTMPFCILLEVALQPCGWLAAYGGAALTSTERLHFRNLGGKAKLIKNLTRRSGAVKIRVRMTDVSKAGGMIIQHFDMDVQHKGRSVYTGTTNFGFFTAEALSNQVGIREPEAFLTLERNSGRSEIVFEDHAPLTPEDQRTDPDTGMPSNALRMIDKITYLDFKAGLHGKGLIQGEKQVDPDEWFFHAHFYQDPVCPGSLGLESFLQLIRFFMIKKFSLDPEQFAPAIVENHEHEWTYRGQIIRSNSKVVVQAHISACSLDETGCRATADGTLWVDGICIYEMKNFCFSLQALSIKAKL
;
A
#
# COMPACT_ATOMS: atom_id res chain seq x y z
N MET A 1 14.19 32.69 27.54
CA MET A 1 14.97 32.50 26.29
C MET A 1 14.04 32.53 25.08
N ALA A 2 13.06 31.60 25.01
CA ALA A 2 12.05 31.52 23.96
C ALA A 2 11.41 32.88 23.58
N SER A 3 10.83 33.61 24.54
CA SER A 3 10.23 34.93 24.33
C SER A 3 11.15 35.95 23.62
N LYS A 4 12.45 35.98 24.00
CA LYS A 4 13.42 36.92 23.43
C LYS A 4 13.91 36.52 22.04
N ASN A 5 14.09 35.22 21.82
CA ASN A 5 14.70 34.69 20.59
C ASN A 5 13.68 34.35 19.49
N GLY A 6 12.40 34.18 19.83
CA GLY A 6 11.33 33.82 18.90
C GLY A 6 11.28 34.69 17.63
N PRO A 7 11.32 36.04 17.72
CA PRO A 7 11.33 36.88 16.53
C PRO A 7 12.53 36.63 15.60
N TYR A 8 13.73 36.41 16.17
CA TYR A 8 14.94 36.13 15.41
C TYR A 8 14.89 34.73 14.77
N LEU A 9 14.39 33.72 15.48
CA LEU A 9 14.19 32.36 14.97
C LEU A 9 13.21 32.35 13.79
N MET A 10 12.07 33.04 13.92
CA MET A 10 11.09 33.16 12.84
C MET A 10 11.67 33.91 11.63
N ALA A 11 12.50 34.94 11.85
CA ALA A 11 13.17 35.64 10.75
C ALA A 11 14.19 34.73 10.03
N SER A 12 15.00 33.98 10.79
CA SER A 12 15.96 33.01 10.23
C SER A 12 15.26 31.90 9.46
N ALA A 13 14.19 31.34 10.02
CA ALA A 13 13.40 30.29 9.39
C ALA A 13 12.82 30.73 8.04
N ARG A 14 12.34 31.97 7.94
CA ARG A 14 11.87 32.56 6.67
C ARG A 14 13.00 32.77 5.65
N ALA A 15 14.24 32.92 6.10
CA ALA A 15 15.41 33.13 5.26
C ALA A 15 16.12 31.83 4.81
N GLY A 16 15.57 30.65 5.16
CA GLY A 16 16.07 29.36 4.71
C GLY A 16 16.45 28.37 5.82
N GLY A 17 16.33 28.74 7.11
CA GLY A 17 16.54 27.77 8.18
C GLY A 17 16.35 28.32 9.59
N GLY A 18 15.66 27.56 10.44
CA GLY A 18 15.50 27.87 11.87
C GLY A 18 14.80 26.73 12.59
N PHE A 19 15.37 26.29 13.71
CA PHE A 19 14.81 25.24 14.54
C PHE A 19 14.93 25.60 16.03
N MET A 20 14.06 25.00 16.84
CA MET A 20 14.10 25.04 18.29
C MET A 20 13.85 23.64 18.83
N THR A 21 14.85 23.06 19.49
CA THR A 21 14.68 21.79 20.18
C THR A 21 14.73 21.98 21.69
N CYS A 22 13.77 21.37 22.37
CA CYS A 22 13.78 21.18 23.81
C CYS A 22 14.26 19.75 24.11
N ILE A 23 15.28 19.59 24.95
CA ILE A 23 15.80 18.26 25.29
C ILE A 23 15.42 17.93 26.74
N SER A 24 14.80 16.77 26.95
CA SER A 24 14.55 16.17 28.26
C SER A 24 15.31 14.86 28.43
N PHE A 25 15.49 14.46 29.68
CA PHE A 25 16.19 13.23 30.05
C PHE A 25 15.27 12.33 30.89
N LEU A 26 14.18 11.84 30.30
CA LEU A 26 13.17 10.99 30.94
C LEU A 26 13.27 9.53 30.47
N GLY A 27 14.44 9.11 29.99
CA GLY A 27 14.71 7.71 29.61
C GLY A 27 14.48 7.40 28.13
N GLY A 28 14.25 8.40 27.28
CA GLY A 28 13.99 8.22 25.85
C GLY A 28 12.53 7.89 25.53
N GLY A 29 11.64 7.95 26.52
CA GLY A 29 10.22 7.59 26.40
C GLY A 29 9.28 8.60 27.04
N PHE A 30 9.71 9.84 27.28
CA PHE A 30 8.94 10.91 27.93
C PHE A 30 8.28 10.52 29.25
N GLY A 31 8.92 9.63 30.03
CA GLY A 31 8.40 9.13 31.30
C GLY A 31 7.25 8.11 31.18
N PHE A 32 6.94 7.61 29.98
CA PHE A 32 6.02 6.46 29.80
C PHE A 32 6.72 5.11 30.04
N LYS A 33 8.05 5.12 30.19
CA LYS A 33 8.87 3.94 30.48
C LYS A 33 9.48 4.05 31.88
N TYR A 34 9.64 2.90 32.54
CA TYR A 34 10.44 2.81 33.75
C TYR A 34 11.92 3.03 33.43
N VAL A 35 12.60 3.81 34.26
CA VAL A 35 14.05 4.07 34.18
C VAL A 35 14.65 3.90 35.57
N GLU A 36 15.84 3.29 35.67
CA GLU A 36 16.50 3.00 36.96
C GLU A 36 16.85 4.26 37.76
N THR A 37 17.06 5.39 37.09
CA THR A 37 17.33 6.70 37.72
C THR A 37 16.06 7.53 37.76
N GLU A 38 15.67 8.04 38.94
CA GLU A 38 14.52 8.96 39.08
C GLU A 38 14.81 10.31 38.38
N PRO A 39 14.24 10.57 37.19
CA PRO A 39 14.47 11.83 36.50
C PRO A 39 13.51 12.89 37.04
N SER A 40 13.92 14.16 37.03
CA SER A 40 13.04 15.25 37.49
C SER A 40 11.84 15.42 36.53
N PRO A 41 10.58 15.23 37.00
CA PRO A 41 9.39 15.38 36.16
C PRO A 41 9.24 16.78 35.55
N VAL A 42 9.90 17.78 36.14
CA VAL A 42 9.89 19.17 35.69
C VAL A 42 10.46 19.32 34.27
N TYR A 43 11.41 18.47 33.86
CA TYR A 43 11.97 18.50 32.51
C TYR A 43 10.93 18.20 31.43
N GLY A 44 9.95 17.34 31.72
CA GLY A 44 8.88 17.01 30.78
C GLY A 44 8.04 18.22 30.37
N GLY A 45 7.98 19.24 31.22
CA GLY A 45 7.29 20.50 30.91
C GLY A 45 7.77 21.15 29.61
N MET A 46 9.04 20.97 29.24
CA MET A 46 9.62 21.55 28.03
C MET A 46 8.94 21.07 26.74
N ALA A 47 8.33 19.87 26.74
CA ALA A 47 7.56 19.41 25.60
C ALA A 47 6.31 20.29 25.36
N GLY A 48 5.67 20.77 26.42
CA GLY A 48 4.57 21.74 26.32
C GLY A 48 4.98 23.07 25.67
N LEU A 49 6.23 23.51 25.91
CA LEU A 49 6.80 24.68 25.24
C LEU A 49 7.01 24.42 23.74
N ALA A 50 7.66 23.31 23.38
CA ALA A 50 7.93 22.96 21.99
C ALA A 50 6.65 22.86 21.16
N LYS A 51 5.61 22.20 21.70
CA LYS A 51 4.29 22.08 21.06
C LYS A 51 3.60 23.42 20.86
N THR A 52 3.64 24.28 21.88
CA THR A 52 3.05 25.63 21.74
C THR A 52 3.84 26.49 20.76
N ALA A 53 5.18 26.38 20.76
CA ALA A 53 6.04 27.07 19.81
C ALA A 53 5.82 26.57 18.37
N ALA A 54 5.57 25.28 18.14
CA ALA A 54 5.21 24.75 16.83
C ALA A 54 3.92 25.39 16.27
N LEU A 55 2.95 25.67 17.14
CA LEU A 55 1.69 26.34 16.77
C LEU A 55 1.90 27.84 16.48
N GLU A 56 2.71 28.51 17.30
CA GLU A 56 2.94 29.96 17.20
C GLU A 56 3.99 30.36 16.16
N TRP A 57 5.00 29.52 15.92
CA TRP A 57 6.17 29.80 15.09
C TRP A 57 6.26 28.83 13.90
N LYS A 58 5.19 28.70 13.12
CA LYS A 58 5.04 27.73 12.02
C LYS A 58 6.23 27.55 11.04
N PRO A 59 7.02 28.60 10.71
CA PRO A 59 8.20 28.43 9.87
C PRO A 59 9.36 27.69 10.56
N VAL A 60 9.42 27.71 11.89
CA VAL A 60 10.49 27.13 12.72
C VAL A 60 10.21 25.65 12.97
N LEU A 61 11.22 24.79 12.78
CA LEU A 61 11.14 23.39 13.19
C LEU A 61 11.21 23.30 14.72
N CYS A 62 10.10 22.99 15.36
CA CYS A 62 10.00 22.92 16.81
C CYS A 62 9.89 21.47 17.25
N HIS A 63 10.87 20.99 18.02
CA HIS A 63 10.91 19.62 18.53
C HIS A 63 11.10 19.58 20.04
N ALA A 64 10.56 18.54 20.66
CA ALA A 64 10.88 18.07 21.98
C ALA A 64 11.52 16.69 21.80
N LEU A 65 12.75 16.54 22.25
CA LEU A 65 13.51 15.31 22.19
C LEU A 65 13.71 14.77 23.61
N ASP A 66 13.33 13.52 23.84
CA ASP A 66 13.63 12.83 25.09
C ASP A 66 14.77 11.83 24.91
N LEU A 67 15.75 11.84 25.82
CA LEU A 67 16.95 11.00 25.77
C LEU A 67 17.14 10.21 27.08
N PRO A 68 17.89 9.10 27.06
CA PRO A 68 18.36 8.44 28.27
C PRO A 68 19.38 9.31 29.01
N PHE A 69 19.54 9.07 30.31
CA PHE A 69 20.58 9.73 31.14
C PHE A 69 22.00 9.18 30.89
N ASP A 70 22.13 8.08 30.15
CA ASP A 70 23.42 7.45 29.85
C ASP A 70 24.19 8.19 28.75
N GLU A 71 25.38 8.69 29.10
CA GLU A 71 26.28 9.41 28.18
C GLU A 71 26.68 8.57 26.97
N LYS A 72 26.86 7.24 27.13
CA LYS A 72 27.22 6.37 26.01
C LYS A 72 26.07 6.24 25.02
N ALA A 73 24.85 6.02 25.51
CA ALA A 73 23.65 5.99 24.68
C ALA A 73 23.42 7.34 23.97
N ILE A 74 23.56 8.47 24.66
CA ILE A 74 23.45 9.81 24.04
C ILE A 74 24.46 9.96 22.90
N LYS A 75 25.72 9.56 23.12
CA LYS A 75 26.76 9.67 22.10
C LYS A 75 26.52 8.78 20.89
N LYS A 76 26.04 7.55 21.11
CA LYS A 76 25.65 6.61 20.04
C LYS A 76 24.53 7.20 19.17
N ASN A 77 23.63 7.95 19.79
CA ASN A 77 22.39 8.43 19.18
C ASN A 77 22.45 9.88 18.68
N THR A 78 23.61 10.53 18.74
CA THR A 78 23.74 11.96 18.45
C THR A 78 23.31 12.30 17.01
N GLU A 79 23.67 11.46 16.05
CA GLU A 79 23.33 11.69 14.64
C GLU A 79 21.83 11.56 14.39
N THR A 80 21.21 10.46 14.87
CA THR A 80 19.76 10.26 14.80
C THR A 80 18.99 11.38 15.51
N ALA A 81 19.48 11.83 16.67
CA ALA A 81 18.91 12.98 17.37
C ALA A 81 18.95 14.24 16.50
N VAL A 82 20.08 14.54 15.86
CA VAL A 82 20.21 15.70 14.95
C VAL A 82 19.29 15.57 13.75
N GLU A 83 19.23 14.40 13.11
CA GLU A 83 18.35 14.14 11.96
C GLU A 83 16.88 14.40 12.29
N LEU A 84 16.41 13.87 13.42
CA LEU A 84 15.05 14.08 13.93
C LEU A 84 14.74 15.55 14.22
N MET A 85 15.73 16.33 14.66
CA MET A 85 15.57 17.76 14.93
C MET A 85 15.54 18.62 13.65
N MET A 86 16.04 18.09 12.54
CA MET A 86 16.20 18.80 11.27
C MET A 86 15.16 18.39 10.22
N THR A 87 14.30 17.41 10.52
CA THR A 87 13.21 16.95 9.67
C THR A 87 11.86 17.43 10.17
N ARG A 88 10.94 17.77 9.24
CA ARG A 88 9.54 18.01 9.61
C ARG A 88 8.89 16.67 9.97
N GLY A 89 8.33 16.58 11.17
CA GLY A 89 7.69 15.36 11.67
C GLY A 89 6.99 15.59 13.00
N ALA A 90 6.96 14.54 13.83
CA ALA A 90 6.41 14.63 15.17
C ALA A 90 7.14 15.69 16.00
N VAL A 91 6.35 16.51 16.72
CA VAL A 91 6.92 17.52 17.63
C VAL A 91 7.54 16.86 18.85
N GLU A 92 7.04 15.71 19.31
CA GLU A 92 7.61 14.95 20.42
C GLU A 92 8.20 13.63 19.92
N THR A 93 9.51 13.48 20.11
CA THR A 93 10.22 12.26 19.77
C THR A 93 11.12 11.84 20.93
N GLY A 94 11.04 10.59 21.35
CA GLY A 94 11.91 9.96 22.33
C GLY A 94 12.87 9.04 21.62
N LEU A 95 14.09 8.92 22.13
CA LEU A 95 15.12 8.07 21.54
C LEU A 95 15.81 7.30 22.66
N ASP A 96 15.73 5.97 22.64
CA ASP A 96 16.56 5.10 23.46
C ASP A 96 17.74 4.55 22.64
N SER A 97 18.56 3.65 23.20
CA SER A 97 19.75 3.13 22.53
C SER A 97 19.51 2.38 21.21
N GLU A 98 18.24 2.05 20.89
CA GLU A 98 17.86 1.21 19.75
C GLU A 98 16.61 1.69 19.00
N HIS A 99 15.73 2.48 19.62
CA HIS A 99 14.39 2.77 19.07
C HIS A 99 14.00 4.25 19.21
N ILE A 100 13.11 4.68 18.31
CA ILE A 100 12.44 5.98 18.32
C ILE A 100 11.01 5.80 18.86
N TYR A 101 10.59 6.66 19.79
CA TYR A 101 9.24 6.66 20.39
C TYR A 101 8.52 7.96 20.10
N ILE A 102 7.28 7.86 19.63
CA ILE A 102 6.40 9.01 19.45
C ILE A 102 5.15 8.76 20.30
N PRO A 103 4.81 9.63 21.28
CA PRO A 103 3.61 9.43 22.08
C PRO A 103 2.33 9.59 21.23
N GLU A 104 1.48 8.56 21.21
CA GLU A 104 0.20 8.57 20.50
C GLU A 104 -1.00 8.55 21.47
N LEU A 105 -2.15 9.05 21.01
CA LEU A 105 -3.41 8.97 21.75
C LEU A 105 -4.14 7.67 21.39
N VAL A 106 -4.35 6.81 22.38
CA VAL A 106 -5.08 5.54 22.20
C VAL A 106 -6.43 5.60 22.91
N SER A 107 -7.50 5.28 22.20
CA SER A 107 -8.84 5.16 22.80
C SER A 107 -8.94 3.84 23.57
N LYS A 108 -9.27 3.91 24.86
CA LYS A 108 -9.54 2.75 25.70
C LYS A 108 -10.91 2.89 26.36
N PRO A 109 -11.73 1.82 26.39
CA PRO A 109 -12.98 1.84 27.13
C PRO A 109 -12.71 1.90 28.64
N VAL A 110 -13.42 2.77 29.34
CA VAL A 110 -13.41 2.80 30.81
C VAL A 110 -14.46 1.81 31.29
N SER A 111 -14.02 0.74 31.97
CA SER A 111 -14.93 -0.26 32.51
C SER A 111 -15.82 0.37 33.59
N GLN A 112 -17.14 0.27 33.47
CA GLN A 112 -18.09 0.77 34.48
C GLN A 112 -18.99 -0.35 35.05
N PRO A 113 -19.31 -0.32 36.38
CA PRO A 113 -18.63 0.36 37.48
C PRO A 113 -17.87 -0.63 38.40
N LEU A 114 -16.66 -0.25 38.81
CA LEU A 114 -15.96 -0.80 39.97
C LEU A 114 -16.12 0.17 41.15
N GLU A 115 -16.13 -0.34 42.38
CA GLU A 115 -16.21 0.52 43.58
C GLU A 115 -14.90 1.29 43.80
N ILE A 116 -15.00 2.56 44.19
CA ILE A 116 -13.84 3.37 44.57
C ILE A 116 -13.29 2.90 45.92
N GLY A 117 -11.97 2.80 46.06
CA GLY A 117 -11.30 2.34 47.29
C GLY A 117 -11.26 3.36 48.43
N LEU A 118 -12.30 4.18 48.58
CA LEU A 118 -12.43 5.20 49.62
C LEU A 118 -13.70 4.98 50.44
N ASP A 119 -13.64 5.26 51.74
CA ASP A 119 -14.78 5.21 52.66
C ASP A 119 -14.83 6.42 53.61
N ARG A 120 -15.71 6.37 54.63
CA ARG A 120 -15.92 7.49 55.58
C ARG A 120 -14.72 7.80 56.47
N SER A 121 -13.78 6.87 56.62
CA SER A 121 -12.55 7.07 57.39
C SER A 121 -11.50 7.85 56.60
N ASP A 122 -11.63 7.92 55.29
CA ASP A 122 -10.70 8.61 54.40
C ASP A 122 -10.91 10.13 54.39
N VAL A 123 -9.80 10.86 54.22
CA VAL A 123 -9.79 12.31 54.08
C VAL A 123 -9.29 12.66 52.69
N VAL A 124 -10.15 13.31 51.89
CA VAL A 124 -9.85 13.81 50.55
C VAL A 124 -9.52 15.30 50.62
N LEU A 125 -8.27 15.66 50.30
CA LEU A 125 -7.84 17.03 50.16
C LEU A 125 -8.01 17.50 48.72
N ILE A 126 -8.73 18.59 48.49
CA ILE A 126 -9.01 19.12 47.15
C ILE A 126 -8.52 20.57 47.06
N SER A 127 -7.55 20.83 46.20
CA SER A 127 -7.10 22.18 45.86
C SER A 127 -7.89 22.76 44.68
N GLY A 128 -8.01 24.08 44.61
CA GLY A 128 -8.76 24.79 43.55
C GLY A 128 -10.07 25.40 44.01
N GLY A 129 -10.34 25.37 45.32
CA GLY A 129 -11.47 26.03 45.97
C GLY A 129 -12.79 25.26 45.88
N ALA A 130 -13.82 25.85 46.49
CA ALA A 130 -15.17 25.29 46.60
C ALA A 130 -16.14 25.84 45.53
N ARG A 131 -15.63 26.15 44.33
CA ARG A 131 -16.40 26.68 43.20
C ARG A 131 -16.04 25.94 41.91
N GLY A 132 -16.93 26.00 40.91
CA GLY A 132 -16.66 25.46 39.58
C GLY A 132 -16.44 23.94 39.56
N VAL A 133 -15.46 23.50 38.76
CA VAL A 133 -15.22 22.08 38.43
C VAL A 133 -14.81 21.25 39.64
N THR A 134 -13.98 21.79 40.55
CA THR A 134 -13.51 21.07 41.74
C THR A 134 -14.63 20.82 42.74
N ALA A 135 -15.57 21.74 42.89
CA ALA A 135 -16.75 21.56 43.72
C ALA A 135 -17.67 20.46 43.17
N ALA A 136 -17.89 20.41 41.86
CA ALA A 136 -18.69 19.37 41.23
C ALA A 136 -18.04 17.98 41.40
N CYS A 137 -16.71 17.91 41.25
CA CYS A 137 -15.93 16.70 41.48
C CYS A 137 -16.01 16.24 42.94
N ALA A 138 -15.94 17.16 43.91
CA ALA A 138 -16.11 16.86 45.32
C ALA A 138 -17.50 16.26 45.63
N ILE A 139 -18.57 16.80 45.02
CA ILE A 139 -19.94 16.26 45.16
C ILE A 139 -20.03 14.85 44.57
N ALA A 140 -19.53 14.65 43.36
CA ALA A 140 -19.56 13.35 42.68
C ALA A 140 -18.80 12.27 43.48
N LEU A 141 -17.65 12.63 44.05
CA LEU A 141 -16.86 11.74 44.89
C LEU A 141 -17.57 11.43 46.22
N ALA A 142 -18.09 12.44 46.91
CA ALA A 142 -18.80 12.28 48.17
C ALA A 142 -20.02 11.36 48.04
N ARG A 143 -20.73 11.41 46.90
CA ARG A 143 -21.85 10.50 46.60
C ARG A 143 -21.46 9.02 46.57
N GLN A 144 -20.22 8.72 46.18
CA GLN A 144 -19.74 7.34 46.01
C GLN A 144 -19.14 6.78 47.30
N CYS A 145 -18.30 7.54 48.01
CA CYS A 145 -17.53 7.04 49.16
C CYS A 145 -17.94 7.60 50.52
N ARG A 146 -18.66 8.74 50.55
CA ARG A 146 -18.98 9.50 51.77
C ARG A 146 -17.75 9.87 52.62
N ALA A 147 -16.58 10.03 52.01
CA ALA A 147 -15.36 10.44 52.70
C ALA A 147 -15.47 11.85 53.32
N LYS A 148 -14.53 12.19 54.20
CA LYS A 148 -14.34 13.56 54.70
C LYS A 148 -13.63 14.41 53.65
N ILE A 149 -14.11 15.62 53.39
CA ILE A 149 -13.63 16.48 52.30
C ILE A 149 -13.03 17.78 52.85
N ALA A 150 -11.74 18.02 52.56
CA ALA A 150 -11.03 19.26 52.86
C ALA A 150 -10.82 20.07 51.58
N LEU A 151 -11.41 21.26 51.48
CA LEU A 151 -11.27 22.15 50.32
C LEU A 151 -10.33 23.31 50.61
N LEU A 152 -9.30 23.48 49.77
CA LEU A 152 -8.35 24.59 49.86
C LEU A 152 -8.59 25.61 48.75
N GLY A 153 -8.72 26.88 49.09
CA GLY A 153 -8.79 27.97 48.11
C GLY A 153 -8.37 29.33 48.67
N ARG A 154 -8.27 30.33 47.79
CA ARG A 154 -7.83 31.69 48.16
C ARG A 154 -8.98 32.62 48.61
N SER A 155 -10.22 32.21 48.37
CA SER A 155 -11.38 33.00 48.78
C SER A 155 -11.51 32.97 50.30
N LYS A 156 -11.99 34.07 50.89
CA LYS A 156 -12.27 34.11 52.32
C LYS A 156 -13.27 33.00 52.69
N PRO A 157 -13.21 32.45 53.91
CA PRO A 157 -14.22 31.53 54.40
C PRO A 157 -15.63 32.15 54.29
N PRO A 158 -16.67 31.31 54.11
CA PRO A 158 -18.05 31.76 54.09
C PRO A 158 -18.39 32.71 55.24
N PHE A 159 -19.11 33.80 54.93
CA PHE A 159 -19.56 34.79 55.90
C PHE A 159 -21.06 35.08 55.77
N GLU A 160 -21.66 35.64 56.82
CA GLU A 160 -23.07 36.05 56.79
C GLU A 160 -23.28 37.31 55.96
N GLU A 161 -24.31 37.29 55.11
CA GLU A 161 -24.62 38.41 54.23
C GLU A 161 -25.46 39.47 54.96
N PRO A 162 -25.28 40.76 54.66
CA PRO A 162 -26.16 41.81 55.13
C PRO A 162 -27.61 41.56 54.68
N SER A 163 -28.57 41.89 55.54
CA SER A 163 -30.00 41.64 55.29
C SER A 163 -30.54 42.31 54.02
N TRP A 164 -29.95 43.42 53.57
CA TRP A 164 -30.34 44.12 52.34
C TRP A 164 -29.98 43.37 51.05
N LEU A 165 -29.18 42.30 51.10
CA LEU A 165 -28.94 41.40 49.96
C LEU A 165 -29.93 40.23 49.89
N ASN A 166 -30.77 40.03 50.91
CA ASN A 166 -31.71 38.92 50.95
C ASN A 166 -32.75 39.04 49.82
N GLY A 167 -33.02 37.92 49.13
CA GLY A 167 -33.98 37.87 48.01
C GLY A 167 -33.50 38.48 46.69
N MET A 168 -32.28 39.01 46.61
CA MET A 168 -31.70 39.52 45.37
C MET A 168 -31.03 38.38 44.60
N GLU A 169 -31.63 37.87 43.52
CA GLU A 169 -31.14 36.67 42.82
C GLU A 169 -30.32 36.98 41.56
N THR A 170 -30.59 38.12 40.90
CA THR A 170 -29.93 38.46 39.64
C THR A 170 -28.69 39.33 39.84
N PRO A 171 -27.69 39.26 38.94
CA PRO A 171 -26.52 40.13 38.98
C PRO A 171 -26.86 41.62 39.00
N ALA A 172 -27.94 42.03 38.30
CA ALA A 172 -28.39 43.42 38.25
C ALA A 172 -28.96 43.88 39.60
N GLN A 173 -29.81 43.06 40.22
CA GLN A 173 -30.37 43.33 41.56
C GLN A 173 -29.26 43.45 42.61
N MET A 174 -28.32 42.51 42.63
CA MET A 174 -27.20 42.52 43.57
C MET A 174 -26.30 43.74 43.38
N LYS A 175 -25.91 44.08 42.14
CA LYS A 175 -25.07 45.25 41.87
C LYS A 175 -25.76 46.55 42.27
N LYS A 176 -27.07 46.67 42.05
CA LYS A 176 -27.85 47.85 42.48
C LYS A 176 -27.90 47.94 44.01
N ALA A 177 -28.22 46.84 44.70
CA ALA A 177 -28.26 46.82 46.16
C ALA A 177 -26.89 47.15 46.78
N ILE A 178 -25.79 46.65 46.18
CA ILE A 178 -24.41 46.97 46.59
C ILE A 178 -24.09 48.45 46.35
N PHE A 179 -24.48 49.00 45.19
CA PHE A 179 -24.31 50.43 44.89
C PHE A 179 -25.03 51.31 45.92
N ASP A 180 -26.27 50.94 46.28
CA ASP A 180 -27.14 51.74 47.15
C ASP A 180 -26.75 51.65 48.64
N ASN A 181 -26.14 50.54 49.11
CA ASN A 181 -25.99 50.25 50.54
C ASN A 181 -24.56 49.93 51.03
N ALA A 182 -23.61 49.57 50.16
CA ALA A 182 -22.32 49.04 50.61
C ALA A 182 -21.23 50.10 50.86
N PHE A 183 -21.47 51.37 50.49
CA PHE A 183 -20.45 52.41 50.46
C PHE A 183 -20.87 53.70 51.19
N GLU A 184 -21.11 53.62 52.50
CA GLU A 184 -21.59 54.76 53.31
C GLU A 184 -20.65 55.99 53.31
N ASN A 185 -19.34 55.80 53.09
CA ASN A 185 -18.33 56.87 53.22
C ASN A 185 -17.37 56.98 52.01
N THR A 186 -17.69 56.36 50.88
CA THR A 186 -16.85 56.39 49.67
C THR A 186 -17.72 56.36 48.42
N PRO A 187 -17.56 57.27 47.45
CA PRO A 187 -18.39 57.25 46.25
C PRO A 187 -18.20 55.93 45.47
N PRO A 188 -19.27 55.17 45.19
CA PRO A 188 -19.17 53.88 44.53
C PRO A 188 -18.71 54.03 43.07
N THR A 189 -17.52 53.53 42.75
CA THR A 189 -17.06 53.40 41.36
C THR A 189 -17.52 52.06 40.76
N PRO A 190 -17.70 51.96 39.44
CA PRO A 190 -18.06 50.69 38.80
C PRO A 190 -17.12 49.54 39.13
N ALA A 191 -15.81 49.82 39.30
CA ALA A 191 -14.82 48.82 39.67
C ALA A 191 -15.01 48.30 41.11
N LEU A 192 -15.31 49.19 42.06
CA LEU A 192 -15.57 48.82 43.47
C LEU A 192 -16.86 48.02 43.61
N VAL A 193 -17.93 48.43 42.92
CA VAL A 193 -19.22 47.70 42.91
C VAL A 193 -19.05 46.31 42.30
N ALA A 194 -18.30 46.19 41.20
CA ALA A 194 -17.99 44.88 40.62
C ALA A 194 -17.13 44.00 41.55
N ALA A 195 -16.21 44.59 42.32
CA ALA A 195 -15.40 43.86 43.29
C ALA A 195 -16.24 43.31 44.45
N GLU A 196 -17.09 44.13 45.07
CA GLU A 196 -18.02 43.67 46.12
C GLU A 196 -19.04 42.67 45.57
N TYR A 197 -19.57 42.87 44.36
CA TYR A 197 -20.43 41.89 43.71
C TYR A 197 -19.74 40.53 43.57
N ARG A 198 -18.49 40.50 43.07
CA ARG A 198 -17.72 39.24 42.97
C ARG A 198 -17.50 38.60 44.33
N ARG A 199 -17.31 39.39 45.39
CA ARG A 199 -17.14 38.90 46.76
C ARG A 199 -18.41 38.21 47.28
N PHE A 200 -19.57 38.85 47.17
CA PHE A 200 -20.84 38.25 47.59
C PHE A 200 -21.25 37.07 46.73
N ALA A 201 -21.13 37.17 45.40
CA ALA A 201 -21.41 36.05 44.50
C ALA A 201 -20.54 34.83 44.81
N ALA A 202 -19.24 35.02 45.06
CA ALA A 202 -18.35 33.94 45.49
C ALA A 202 -18.75 33.35 46.86
N ASN A 203 -19.19 34.18 47.81
CA ASN A 203 -19.69 33.71 49.12
C ASN A 203 -20.91 32.79 48.97
N ARG A 204 -21.89 33.18 48.16
CA ARG A 204 -23.08 32.36 47.86
C ARG A 204 -22.72 31.05 47.19
N ASP A 205 -21.88 31.09 46.16
CA ASP A 205 -21.42 29.89 45.45
C ASP A 205 -20.73 28.90 46.40
N ILE A 206 -19.81 29.39 47.24
CA ILE A 206 -19.09 28.56 48.20
C ILE A 206 -20.06 27.97 49.23
N LYS A 207 -20.93 28.79 49.84
CA LYS A 207 -21.93 28.30 50.81
C LYS A 207 -22.82 27.22 50.20
N ALA A 208 -23.35 27.46 49.00
CA ALA A 208 -24.22 26.52 48.31
C ALA A 208 -23.51 25.20 47.98
N ASN A 209 -22.26 25.26 47.49
CA ASN A 209 -21.51 24.05 47.17
C ASN A 209 -21.08 23.28 48.43
N LEU A 210 -20.67 23.95 49.51
CA LEU A 210 -20.35 23.29 50.78
C LEU A 210 -21.57 22.56 51.35
N ALA A 211 -22.76 23.18 51.30
CA ALA A 211 -24.00 22.52 51.71
C ALA A 211 -24.27 21.26 50.86
N ARG A 212 -24.15 21.36 49.53
CA ARG A 212 -24.34 20.23 48.61
C ARG A 212 -23.32 19.10 48.79
N ILE A 213 -22.09 19.42 49.20
CA ILE A 213 -21.08 18.40 49.52
C ILE A 213 -21.44 17.74 50.85
N GLN A 214 -21.82 18.51 51.87
CA GLN A 214 -22.19 18.01 53.19
C GLN A 214 -23.42 17.09 53.17
N GLU A 215 -24.30 17.20 52.17
CA GLU A 215 -25.41 16.24 51.95
C GLU A 215 -24.92 14.80 51.78
N TRP A 216 -23.71 14.59 51.28
CA TRP A 216 -23.18 13.27 50.92
C TRP A 216 -21.88 12.91 51.65
N ALA A 217 -21.03 13.89 51.95
CA ALA A 217 -19.78 13.71 52.70
C ALA A 217 -20.06 13.47 54.19
N ASP A 218 -19.17 12.73 54.87
CA ASP A 218 -19.22 12.58 56.32
C ASP A 218 -19.00 13.93 57.01
N GLU A 219 -17.96 14.66 56.58
CA GLU A 219 -17.65 16.01 57.04
C GLU A 219 -17.05 16.83 55.88
N VAL A 220 -17.37 18.12 55.77
CA VAL A 220 -16.71 19.05 54.83
C VAL A 220 -16.16 20.28 55.54
N ALA A 221 -14.92 20.66 55.22
CA ALA A 221 -14.28 21.86 55.73
C ALA A 221 -13.61 22.66 54.61
N TYR A 222 -13.65 23.99 54.72
CA TYR A 222 -13.03 24.91 53.78
C TYR A 222 -11.91 25.73 54.45
N TYR A 223 -10.73 25.73 53.86
CA TYR A 223 -9.56 26.44 54.36
C TYR A 223 -9.08 27.48 53.35
N CYS A 224 -8.93 28.72 53.83
CA CYS A 224 -8.41 29.82 53.04
C CYS A 224 -6.87 29.79 53.06
N VAL A 225 -6.24 29.38 51.96
CA VAL A 225 -4.78 29.26 51.82
C VAL A 225 -4.34 29.55 50.38
N ASP A 226 -3.24 30.28 50.22
CA ASP A 226 -2.51 30.35 48.96
C ASP A 226 -1.53 29.18 48.90
N ILE A 227 -1.83 28.18 48.07
CA ILE A 227 -1.07 26.95 48.02
C ILE A 227 0.36 27.12 47.49
N ARG A 228 0.70 28.28 46.92
CA ARG A 228 2.06 28.60 46.46
C ARG A 228 3.02 28.84 47.62
N ASP A 229 2.49 29.17 48.81
CA ASP A 229 3.25 29.41 50.02
C ASP A 229 3.34 28.15 50.87
N LYS A 230 4.53 27.55 50.93
CA LYS A 230 4.78 26.29 51.65
C LYS A 230 4.47 26.38 53.15
N ASP A 231 4.73 27.53 53.77
CA ASP A 231 4.54 27.69 55.22
C ASP A 231 3.06 27.84 55.58
N LEU A 232 2.31 28.56 54.74
CA LEU A 232 0.85 28.64 54.86
C LEU A 232 0.19 27.28 54.61
N VAL A 233 0.67 26.51 53.63
CA VAL A 233 0.19 25.15 53.37
C VAL A 233 0.43 24.24 54.58
N ARG A 234 1.64 24.22 55.14
CA ARG A 234 1.96 23.42 56.34
C ARG A 234 1.00 23.74 57.49
N THR A 235 0.78 25.03 57.78
CA THR A 235 -0.15 25.49 58.81
C THR A 235 -1.59 25.07 58.54
N ALA A 236 -2.04 25.12 57.28
CA ALA A 236 -3.38 24.66 56.91
C ALA A 236 -3.51 23.14 57.06
N MET A 237 -2.48 22.37 56.70
CA MET A 237 -2.47 20.91 56.80
C MET A 237 -2.47 20.42 58.24
N GLU A 238 -1.83 21.13 59.17
CA GLU A 238 -1.96 20.85 60.61
C GLU A 238 -3.42 20.94 61.08
N LYS A 239 -4.15 21.97 60.62
CA LYS A 239 -5.59 22.12 60.93
C LYS A 239 -6.44 21.04 60.29
N VAL A 240 -6.16 20.68 59.04
CA VAL A 240 -6.83 19.56 58.34
C VAL A 240 -6.64 18.26 59.12
N SER A 241 -5.41 17.97 59.54
CA SER A 241 -5.08 16.76 60.30
C SER A 241 -5.77 16.72 61.67
N GLN A 242 -5.81 17.86 62.37
CA GLN A 242 -6.48 17.98 63.67
C GLN A 242 -8.01 17.84 63.58
N GLN A 243 -8.63 18.36 62.52
CA GLN A 243 -10.09 18.35 62.37
C GLN A 243 -10.60 17.05 61.73
N LEU A 244 -10.01 16.64 60.61
CA LEU A 244 -10.57 15.59 59.75
C LEU A 244 -9.79 14.27 59.85
N GLY A 245 -8.48 14.35 60.10
CA GLY A 245 -7.56 13.20 60.15
C GLY A 245 -6.50 13.24 59.04
N PRO A 246 -5.67 12.19 58.92
CA PRO A 246 -4.62 12.12 57.90
C PRO A 246 -5.19 12.04 56.49
N VAL A 247 -4.59 12.78 55.55
CA VAL A 247 -5.00 12.78 54.14
C VAL A 247 -4.63 11.46 53.47
N THR A 248 -5.61 10.80 52.87
CA THR A 248 -5.44 9.54 52.11
C THR A 248 -5.74 9.70 50.63
N ALA A 249 -6.31 10.83 50.20
CA ALA A 249 -6.46 11.18 48.79
C ALA A 249 -6.22 12.67 48.54
N LEU A 250 -5.49 12.99 47.47
CA LEU A 250 -5.21 14.37 47.05
C LEU A 250 -5.73 14.62 45.63
N ILE A 251 -6.59 15.60 45.47
CA ILE A 251 -7.07 16.11 44.18
C ILE A 251 -6.54 17.52 43.97
N HIS A 252 -5.63 17.70 43.03
CA HIS A 252 -5.03 18.99 42.71
C HIS A 252 -5.74 19.63 41.51
N GLY A 253 -6.72 20.49 41.79
CA GLY A 253 -7.51 21.23 40.80
C GLY A 253 -7.17 22.72 40.68
N ALA A 254 -6.18 23.21 41.43
CA ALA A 254 -5.79 24.61 41.41
C ALA A 254 -5.11 25.01 40.08
N GLY A 255 -5.48 26.18 39.57
CA GLY A 255 -4.88 26.73 38.35
C GLY A 255 -5.36 28.15 38.09
N VAL A 256 -4.61 28.87 37.27
CA VAL A 256 -4.95 30.19 36.72
C VAL A 256 -4.50 30.25 35.26
N LEU A 257 -5.03 31.20 34.49
CA LEU A 257 -4.69 31.46 33.09
C LEU A 257 -4.20 32.90 32.94
N GLU A 258 -3.21 33.12 32.07
CA GLU A 258 -2.62 34.42 31.74
C GLU A 258 -2.31 34.47 30.23
N ASP A 259 -3.28 34.12 29.38
CA ASP A 259 -3.07 33.83 27.96
C ASP A 259 -2.37 34.97 27.20
N LYS A 260 -1.22 34.65 26.60
CA LYS A 260 -0.37 35.59 25.86
C LYS A 260 0.62 34.81 24.98
N LEU A 261 0.87 35.28 23.76
CA LEU A 261 1.86 34.65 22.85
C LEU A 261 3.24 34.56 23.52
N ILE A 262 4.05 33.56 23.17
CA ILE A 262 5.37 33.31 23.76
C ILE A 262 6.24 34.57 23.74
N CYS A 263 6.24 35.31 22.63
CA CYS A 263 7.04 36.52 22.45
C CYS A 263 6.55 37.71 23.30
N GLU A 264 5.31 37.71 23.75
CA GLU A 264 4.69 38.81 24.48
C GLU A 264 4.46 38.48 25.97
N LYS A 265 4.76 37.25 26.39
CA LYS A 265 4.51 36.76 27.75
C LYS A 265 5.58 37.25 28.74
N THR A 266 5.14 37.83 29.85
CA THR A 266 6.07 38.30 30.89
C THR A 266 6.49 37.17 31.85
N PRO A 267 7.67 37.27 32.49
CA PRO A 267 8.08 36.31 33.51
C PRO A 267 7.11 36.18 34.68
N ASP A 268 6.48 37.28 35.11
CA ASP A 268 5.52 37.26 36.23
C ASP A 268 4.22 36.54 35.85
N GLN A 269 3.73 36.72 34.62
CA GLN A 269 2.58 35.97 34.09
C GLN A 269 2.88 34.47 34.04
N PHE A 270 4.05 34.11 33.48
CA PHE A 270 4.52 32.72 33.47
C PHE A 270 4.56 32.14 34.88
N LYS A 271 5.20 32.86 35.81
CA LYS A 271 5.36 32.44 37.21
C LYS A 271 4.01 32.22 37.88
N ASN A 272 3.05 33.13 37.67
CA ASN A 272 1.70 33.02 38.24
C ASN A 272 0.98 31.74 37.81
N VAL A 273 1.04 31.38 36.52
CA VAL A 273 0.41 30.16 35.98
C VAL A 273 1.18 28.91 36.42
N PHE A 274 2.48 28.88 36.18
CA PHE A 274 3.31 27.70 36.41
C PHE A 274 3.41 27.33 37.89
N GLU A 275 3.69 28.30 38.77
CA GLU A 275 3.86 28.02 40.21
C GLU A 275 2.55 27.63 40.90
N THR A 276 1.40 28.15 40.43
CA THR A 276 0.09 27.78 41.00
C THR A 276 -0.16 26.27 40.87
N LYS A 277 0.21 25.67 39.73
CA LYS A 277 0.09 24.23 39.50
C LYS A 277 1.24 23.45 40.12
N ILE A 278 2.47 23.88 39.88
CA ILE A 278 3.65 23.06 40.19
C ILE A 278 4.10 23.23 41.63
N ASN A 279 4.47 24.45 42.03
CA ASN A 279 4.87 24.70 43.42
C ASN A 279 3.71 24.42 44.39
N GLY A 280 2.48 24.73 43.98
CA GLY A 280 1.26 24.39 44.72
C GLY A 280 1.11 22.90 44.98
N LEU A 281 1.29 22.05 43.96
CA LEU A 281 1.26 20.60 44.12
C LEU A 281 2.38 20.11 45.05
N PHE A 282 3.62 20.54 44.83
CA PHE A 282 4.76 20.10 45.64
C PHE A 282 4.66 20.55 47.11
N ALA A 283 4.11 21.74 47.37
CA ALA A 283 3.83 22.19 48.74
C ALA A 283 2.82 21.28 49.45
N LEU A 284 1.79 20.81 48.74
CA LEU A 284 0.79 19.88 49.28
C LEU A 284 1.39 18.49 49.49
N LEU A 285 2.10 17.93 48.49
CA LEU A 285 2.75 16.61 48.58
C LEU A 285 3.78 16.53 49.70
N SER A 286 4.54 17.61 49.94
CA SER A 286 5.49 17.68 51.06
C SER A 286 4.84 17.83 52.44
N SER A 287 3.53 18.11 52.49
CA SER A 287 2.77 18.29 53.73
C SER A 287 1.85 17.10 54.05
N VAL A 288 1.92 16.02 53.26
CA VAL A 288 1.16 14.78 53.47
C VAL A 288 2.10 13.58 53.48
N ASP A 289 1.67 12.50 54.11
CA ASP A 289 2.37 11.21 54.10
C ASP A 289 2.06 10.48 52.79
N GLN A 290 2.97 10.57 51.82
CA GLN A 290 2.77 10.04 50.47
C GLN A 290 2.59 8.52 50.44
N ASP A 291 3.16 7.78 51.40
CA ASP A 291 3.01 6.33 51.48
C ASP A 291 1.61 5.89 51.91
N LYS A 292 0.84 6.79 52.52
CA LYS A 292 -0.56 6.57 52.91
C LYS A 292 -1.56 7.05 51.86
N LEU A 293 -1.11 7.69 50.78
CA LEU A 293 -2.01 8.11 49.71
C LEU A 293 -2.52 6.89 48.93
N LYS A 294 -3.84 6.75 48.91
CA LYS A 294 -4.57 5.83 48.04
C LYS A 294 -4.75 6.42 46.64
N TYR A 295 -4.93 7.74 46.55
CA TYR A 295 -5.19 8.46 45.30
C TYR A 295 -4.44 9.78 45.22
N LEU A 296 -3.82 10.05 44.06
CA LEU A 296 -3.30 11.35 43.66
C LEU A 296 -3.87 11.72 42.29
N VAL A 297 -4.82 12.64 42.25
CA VAL A 297 -5.47 13.10 41.02
C VAL A 297 -5.05 14.53 40.71
N MET A 298 -4.53 14.76 39.51
CA MET A 298 -4.10 16.08 39.04
C MET A 298 -4.92 16.52 37.85
N PHE A 299 -5.46 17.73 37.92
CA PHE A 299 -6.21 18.31 36.80
C PHE A 299 -5.20 18.96 35.85
N SER A 300 -4.81 18.16 34.86
CA SER A 300 -4.03 18.57 33.72
C SER A 300 -4.93 19.18 32.64
N SER A 301 -4.41 19.35 31.42
CA SER A 301 -5.19 19.88 30.29
C SER A 301 -4.71 19.32 28.96
N VAL A 302 -5.62 19.22 27.98
CA VAL A 302 -5.28 18.91 26.58
C VAL A 302 -4.17 19.79 26.00
N ALA A 303 -4.02 21.02 26.50
CA ALA A 303 -2.92 21.92 26.12
C ALA A 303 -1.54 21.35 26.44
N ALA A 304 -1.41 20.47 27.45
CA ALA A 304 -0.16 19.76 27.75
C ALA A 304 0.25 18.86 26.58
N ARG A 305 -0.69 18.11 26.00
CA ARG A 305 -0.44 17.12 24.95
C ARG A 305 -0.36 17.71 23.54
N PHE A 306 -1.13 18.74 23.25
CA PHE A 306 -1.23 19.30 21.90
C PHE A 306 -0.61 20.70 21.76
N GLY A 307 -0.20 21.32 22.87
CA GLY A 307 0.07 22.75 22.91
C GLY A 307 -1.23 23.56 22.79
N ASN A 308 -1.16 24.87 23.05
CA ASN A 308 -2.23 25.78 22.69
C ASN A 308 -1.70 27.21 22.53
N THR A 309 -2.10 27.89 21.46
CA THR A 309 -1.65 29.26 21.15
C THR A 309 -1.92 30.20 22.32
N GLY A 310 -0.89 30.90 22.78
CA GLY A 310 -0.95 31.83 23.91
C GLY A 310 -0.84 31.18 25.28
N GLN A 311 -0.68 29.86 25.37
CA GLN A 311 -0.75 29.12 26.63
C GLN A 311 0.51 28.27 26.90
N CYS A 312 1.69 28.76 26.53
CA CYS A 312 2.93 28.00 26.64
C CYS A 312 3.25 27.56 28.08
N ASP A 313 3.13 28.48 29.05
CA ASP A 313 3.32 28.24 30.48
C ASP A 313 2.29 27.27 31.06
N TYR A 314 1.04 27.38 30.63
CA TYR A 314 -0.04 26.48 31.00
C TYR A 314 0.20 25.08 30.44
N ALA A 315 0.57 24.95 29.16
CA ALA A 315 0.95 23.68 28.54
C ALA A 315 2.13 23.03 29.28
N MET A 316 3.19 23.81 29.55
CA MET A 316 4.34 23.35 30.31
C MET A 316 3.96 22.87 31.71
N ALA A 317 3.17 23.65 32.46
CA ALA A 317 2.77 23.29 33.81
C ALA A 317 1.92 22.01 33.83
N ASN A 318 0.95 21.88 32.92
CA ASN A 318 0.13 20.68 32.87
C ASN A 318 0.93 19.44 32.42
N GLU A 319 1.90 19.59 31.51
CA GLU A 319 2.78 18.47 31.14
C GLU A 319 3.67 18.01 32.30
N VAL A 320 4.12 18.93 33.18
CA VAL A 320 4.81 18.53 34.42
C VAL A 320 3.87 17.74 35.33
N LEU A 321 2.59 18.10 35.45
CA LEU A 321 1.62 17.29 36.22
C LEU A 321 1.49 15.87 35.66
N ASN A 322 1.47 15.73 34.33
CA ASN A 322 1.46 14.44 33.66
C ASN A 322 2.67 13.60 34.08
N LYS A 323 3.88 14.19 34.06
CA LYS A 323 5.10 13.46 34.43
C LYS A 323 5.21 13.18 35.93
N VAL A 324 4.69 14.06 36.79
CA VAL A 324 4.59 13.79 38.23
C VAL A 324 3.67 12.59 38.48
N ALA A 325 2.57 12.43 37.72
CA ALA A 325 1.69 11.28 37.85
C ALA A 325 2.41 9.97 37.49
N GLN A 326 3.11 9.96 36.36
CA GLN A 326 3.90 8.82 35.91
C GLN A 326 4.96 8.44 36.95
N ALA A 327 5.73 9.42 37.41
CA ALA A 327 6.74 9.20 38.45
C ALA A 327 6.12 8.66 39.74
N THR A 328 5.00 9.25 40.20
CA THR A 328 4.32 8.81 41.42
C THR A 328 3.77 7.39 41.30
N GLN A 329 3.21 7.01 40.15
CA GLN A 329 2.70 5.65 39.94
C GLN A 329 3.83 4.60 40.04
N ILE A 330 5.04 4.98 39.62
CA ILE A 330 6.23 4.14 39.70
C ILE A 330 6.75 4.06 41.13
N THR A 331 6.92 5.20 41.81
CA THR A 331 7.55 5.25 43.14
C THR A 331 6.60 4.83 44.27
N HIS A 332 5.29 5.05 44.11
CA HIS A 332 4.26 4.65 45.06
C HIS A 332 3.19 3.79 44.36
N PRO A 333 3.49 2.53 43.99
CA PRO A 333 2.58 1.68 43.19
C PRO A 333 1.25 1.37 43.88
N GLN A 334 1.17 1.51 45.20
CA GLN A 334 -0.06 1.41 45.99
C GLN A 334 -1.00 2.61 45.80
N CYS A 335 -0.45 3.78 45.45
CA CYS A 335 -1.21 4.99 45.16
C CYS A 335 -1.68 4.96 43.70
N ARG A 336 -2.97 5.22 43.48
CA ARG A 336 -3.50 5.46 42.13
C ARG A 336 -3.20 6.90 41.74
N ALA A 337 -2.12 7.09 40.98
CA ALA A 337 -1.75 8.39 40.43
C ALA A 337 -2.43 8.60 39.07
N LEU A 338 -3.06 9.76 38.90
CA LEU A 338 -3.86 10.11 37.73
C LEU A 338 -3.62 11.57 37.34
N ALA A 339 -3.15 11.80 36.12
CA ALA A 339 -3.21 13.10 35.48
C ALA A 339 -4.30 13.10 34.41
N ILE A 340 -5.36 13.89 34.63
CA ILE A 340 -6.48 13.98 33.70
C ILE A 340 -6.32 15.26 32.88
N ASN A 341 -5.99 15.09 31.61
CA ASN A 341 -5.86 16.14 30.61
C ASN A 341 -7.24 16.53 30.10
N TRP A 342 -7.86 17.47 30.82
CA TRP A 342 -9.20 17.95 30.50
C TRP A 342 -9.21 18.84 29.25
N GLY A 343 -10.17 18.56 28.36
CA GLY A 343 -10.70 19.51 27.39
C GLY A 343 -11.49 20.63 28.08
N PRO A 344 -12.03 21.59 27.32
CA PRO A 344 -12.74 22.73 27.90
C PRO A 344 -14.05 22.28 28.57
N TRP A 345 -14.28 22.68 29.82
CA TRP A 345 -15.52 22.42 30.55
C TRP A 345 -16.57 23.50 30.27
N ASP A 346 -17.86 23.15 30.29
CA ASP A 346 -18.97 24.11 30.24
C ASP A 346 -19.17 24.82 31.59
N GLY A 347 -18.13 25.53 32.00
CA GLY A 347 -18.03 26.29 33.26
C GLY A 347 -16.62 26.27 33.85
N GLY A 348 -16.44 26.92 35.00
CA GLY A 348 -15.12 27.12 35.60
C GLY A 348 -14.33 28.25 34.94
N MET A 349 -13.22 27.94 34.26
CA MET A 349 -12.37 28.93 33.59
C MET A 349 -12.93 29.39 32.22
N VAL A 350 -13.91 28.67 31.66
CA VAL A 350 -14.58 29.04 30.41
C VAL A 350 -15.69 30.05 30.71
N THR A 351 -15.52 31.26 30.20
CA THR A 351 -16.55 32.34 30.29
C THR A 351 -17.52 32.26 29.10
N ASP A 352 -18.67 32.92 29.17
CA ASP A 352 -19.64 32.96 28.05
C ASP A 352 -19.03 33.48 26.73
N ALA A 353 -18.05 34.39 26.81
CA ALA A 353 -17.33 34.88 25.65
C ALA A 353 -16.41 33.80 25.04
N LEU A 354 -15.75 33.01 25.90
CA LEU A 354 -14.85 31.92 25.50
C LEU A 354 -15.64 30.72 24.97
N LYS A 355 -16.81 30.43 25.56
CA LYS A 355 -17.77 29.41 25.09
C LYS A 355 -18.16 29.64 23.62
N ARG A 356 -18.53 30.87 23.25
CA ARG A 356 -18.86 31.23 21.85
C ARG A 356 -17.68 31.04 20.90
N GLU A 357 -16.45 31.21 21.37
CA GLU A 357 -15.25 31.01 20.54
C GLU A 357 -14.94 29.52 20.35
N PHE A 358 -15.14 28.69 21.37
CA PHE A 358 -15.06 27.23 21.25
C PHE A 358 -16.15 26.67 20.33
N GLU A 359 -17.39 27.15 20.43
CA GLU A 359 -18.50 26.80 19.53
C GLU A 359 -18.19 27.14 18.06
N LYS A 360 -17.59 28.31 17.79
CA LYS A 360 -17.16 28.69 16.43
C LYS A 360 -16.08 27.76 15.86
N ARG A 361 -15.24 27.20 16.72
CA ARG A 361 -14.17 26.27 16.36
C ARG A 361 -14.63 24.81 16.40
N GLN A 362 -15.93 24.56 16.61
CA GLN A 362 -16.54 23.23 16.74
C GLN A 362 -15.90 22.37 17.85
N ILE A 363 -15.39 23.01 18.91
CA ILE A 363 -14.84 22.31 20.08
C ILE A 363 -15.96 22.12 21.09
N GLU A 364 -16.37 20.87 21.33
CA GLU A 364 -17.41 20.54 22.30
C GLU A 364 -16.93 20.77 23.75
N LEU A 365 -17.80 21.41 24.55
CA LEU A 365 -17.56 21.65 25.96
C LEU A 365 -18.03 20.46 26.81
N ILE A 366 -17.21 20.03 27.76
CA ILE A 366 -17.53 18.96 28.70
C ILE A 366 -18.57 19.46 29.71
N PRO A 367 -19.78 18.88 29.78
CA PRO A 367 -20.74 19.25 30.81
C PRO A 367 -20.17 18.99 32.21
N ILE A 368 -20.33 19.94 33.14
CA ILE A 368 -19.70 19.87 34.47
C ILE A 368 -19.98 18.55 35.20
N GLN A 369 -21.24 18.09 35.15
CA GLN A 369 -21.60 16.83 35.82
C GLN A 369 -20.98 15.62 35.12
N ALA A 370 -20.90 15.62 33.80
CA ALA A 370 -20.28 14.52 33.04
C ALA A 370 -18.78 14.42 33.35
N GLY A 371 -18.06 15.54 33.33
CA GLY A 371 -16.64 15.57 33.70
C GLY A 371 -16.40 15.11 35.14
N ALA A 372 -17.25 15.52 36.09
CA ALA A 372 -17.13 15.11 37.48
C ALA A 372 -17.33 13.60 37.66
N HIS A 373 -18.31 12.99 36.98
CA HIS A 373 -18.50 11.55 36.98
C HIS A 373 -17.36 10.80 36.27
N GLN A 374 -16.80 11.37 35.20
CA GLN A 374 -15.66 10.78 34.50
C GLN A 374 -14.43 10.72 35.40
N MET A 375 -14.14 11.78 36.18
CA MET A 375 -13.05 11.76 37.15
C MET A 375 -13.18 10.57 38.12
N VAL A 376 -14.37 10.36 38.67
CA VAL A 376 -14.62 9.25 39.59
C VAL A 376 -14.51 7.90 38.89
N SER A 377 -14.93 7.81 37.63
CA SER A 377 -14.78 6.60 36.81
C SER A 377 -13.32 6.24 36.58
N GLU A 378 -12.45 7.22 36.29
CA GLU A 378 -11.01 6.98 36.16
C GLU A 378 -10.34 6.58 37.48
N MET A 379 -10.78 7.18 38.59
CA MET A 379 -10.32 6.78 39.93
C MET A 379 -10.70 5.33 40.24
N ALA A 380 -11.88 4.88 39.82
CA ALA A 380 -12.36 3.52 40.03
C ALA A 380 -11.85 2.50 38.98
N ASN A 381 -11.14 2.96 37.94
CA ASN A 381 -10.72 2.10 36.83
C ASN A 381 -9.76 0.99 37.33
N ALA A 382 -10.07 -0.27 37.00
CA ALA A 382 -9.23 -1.42 37.33
C ALA A 382 -7.85 -1.35 36.66
N ASP A 383 -7.78 -0.77 35.46
CA ASP A 383 -6.51 -0.62 34.75
C ASP A 383 -5.69 0.52 35.38
N LYS A 384 -4.85 0.16 36.33
CA LYS A 384 -3.91 1.08 36.99
C LYS A 384 -2.76 1.54 36.08
N SER A 385 -2.57 0.94 34.90
CA SER A 385 -1.55 1.40 33.94
C SER A 385 -1.94 2.71 33.24
N SER A 386 -3.23 3.04 33.23
CA SER A 386 -3.75 4.27 32.62
C SER A 386 -3.53 5.46 33.58
N VAL A 387 -2.31 5.99 33.63
CA VAL A 387 -1.90 7.09 34.54
C VAL A 387 -2.22 8.47 33.95
N GLU A 388 -2.00 8.64 32.66
CA GLU A 388 -2.23 9.87 31.94
C GLU A 388 -3.41 9.69 30.98
N VAL A 389 -4.50 10.42 31.23
CA VAL A 389 -5.78 10.23 30.53
C VAL A 389 -6.18 11.55 29.89
N VAL A 390 -6.74 11.49 28.68
CA VAL A 390 -7.23 12.65 27.93
C VAL A 390 -8.74 12.57 27.83
N VAL A 391 -9.46 13.62 28.24
CA VAL A 391 -10.94 13.63 28.27
C VAL A 391 -11.48 14.90 27.60
N GLY A 392 -12.31 14.76 26.57
CA GLY A 392 -13.03 15.86 25.92
C GLY A 392 -14.14 15.39 24.98
N GLY A 393 -15.12 16.25 24.70
CA GLY A 393 -16.36 15.89 23.96
C GLY A 393 -16.11 15.35 22.55
N THR A 394 -15.05 15.85 21.90
CA THR A 394 -14.57 15.36 20.60
C THR A 394 -13.06 15.59 20.50
N ILE A 395 -12.28 14.82 21.26
CA ILE A 395 -10.82 14.71 21.02
C ILE A 395 -10.62 13.55 20.05
N SER A 396 -11.21 13.70 18.87
CA SER A 396 -10.79 12.93 17.71
C SER A 396 -9.75 13.78 17.00
N SER A 397 -8.73 13.17 16.41
CA SER A 397 -7.89 13.74 15.34
C SER A 397 -8.71 14.08 14.08
N GLN A 398 -9.96 14.53 14.24
CA GLN A 398 -10.85 14.84 13.14
C GLN A 398 -10.32 16.07 12.44
N MET A 399 -9.79 15.79 11.25
CA MET A 399 -9.45 16.73 10.18
C MET A 399 -10.50 17.84 10.10
N PRO A 400 -10.10 19.09 9.78
CA PRO A 400 -11.05 20.11 9.37
C PRO A 400 -11.95 19.50 8.29
N GLU A 401 -13.26 19.49 8.53
CA GLU A 401 -14.24 19.10 7.52
C GLU A 401 -13.91 19.87 6.23
N PRO A 402 -13.80 19.17 5.07
CA PRO A 402 -13.56 19.84 3.80
C PRO A 402 -14.54 21.00 3.64
N SER A 403 -14.07 22.15 3.14
CA SER A 403 -14.92 23.34 2.96
C SER A 403 -16.26 22.95 2.34
N SER A 404 -17.38 23.35 2.94
CA SER A 404 -18.74 22.86 2.61
C SER A 404 -19.17 23.04 1.14
N ILE A 405 -18.39 23.78 0.34
CA ILE A 405 -18.55 23.90 -1.10
C ILE A 405 -17.23 23.47 -1.77
N MET A 406 -17.26 22.31 -2.43
CA MET A 406 -16.18 21.82 -3.29
C MET A 406 -16.68 21.69 -4.72
N ASN A 407 -15.82 22.05 -5.68
CA ASN A 407 -16.13 21.95 -7.10
C ASN A 407 -15.47 20.72 -7.70
N ASN A 408 -16.12 20.09 -8.69
CA ASN A 408 -15.49 19.04 -9.47
C ASN A 408 -14.39 19.65 -10.35
N ALA A 409 -13.13 19.40 -10.02
CA ALA A 409 -11.98 19.93 -10.76
C ALA A 409 -11.57 19.03 -11.93
N LEU A 410 -11.84 17.73 -11.80
CA LEU A 410 -11.34 16.70 -12.72
C LEU A 410 -12.25 15.47 -12.63
N THR A 411 -12.51 14.83 -13.77
CA THR A 411 -13.08 13.49 -13.85
C THR A 411 -12.13 12.59 -14.63
N GLN A 412 -11.85 11.39 -14.11
CA GLN A 412 -11.11 10.34 -14.80
C GLN A 412 -11.95 9.05 -14.81
N THR A 413 -12.15 8.46 -15.98
CA THR A 413 -12.82 7.17 -16.11
C THR A 413 -11.81 6.05 -16.02
N PHE A 414 -12.11 5.03 -15.21
CA PHE A 414 -11.34 3.79 -15.12
C PHE A 414 -12.13 2.62 -15.70
N SER A 415 -11.47 1.81 -16.53
CA SER A 415 -11.93 0.50 -16.98
C SER A 415 -10.74 -0.30 -17.54
N SER A 416 -10.90 -1.61 -17.64
CA SER A 416 -9.89 -2.51 -18.23
C SER A 416 -9.54 -2.16 -19.69
N GLN A 417 -10.46 -1.51 -20.42
CA GLN A 417 -10.26 -1.11 -21.82
C GLN A 417 -9.64 0.28 -21.99
N ASP A 418 -9.93 1.20 -21.07
CA ASP A 418 -9.53 2.62 -21.20
C ASP A 418 -8.31 2.98 -20.32
N SER A 419 -7.95 2.12 -19.37
CA SER A 419 -6.88 2.35 -18.40
C SER A 419 -6.04 1.08 -18.21
N GLY A 420 -5.15 0.75 -19.15
CA GLY A 420 -4.45 -0.56 -19.16
C GLY A 420 -3.74 -0.90 -17.84
N ILE A 421 -3.23 0.12 -17.14
CA ILE A 421 -2.50 -0.03 -15.88
C ILE A 421 -3.34 -0.63 -14.72
N ILE A 422 -4.68 -0.54 -14.74
CA ILE A 422 -5.47 -1.12 -13.64
C ILE A 422 -5.50 -2.65 -13.71
N GLU A 423 -5.27 -3.23 -14.89
CA GLU A 423 -5.18 -4.69 -15.06
C GLU A 423 -3.90 -5.27 -14.48
N ASP A 424 -2.89 -4.41 -14.29
CA ASP A 424 -1.60 -4.73 -13.68
C ASP A 424 -1.63 -4.62 -12.14
N HIS A 425 -2.75 -4.17 -11.55
CA HIS A 425 -2.94 -3.99 -10.11
C HIS A 425 -4.19 -4.74 -9.62
N LYS A 426 -4.06 -6.06 -9.40
CA LYS A 426 -5.18 -6.95 -9.05
C LYS A 426 -5.05 -7.54 -7.65
N ILE A 427 -6.09 -7.38 -6.85
CA ILE A 427 -6.18 -8.01 -5.53
C ILE A 427 -7.39 -8.94 -5.57
N ASP A 428 -7.18 -10.22 -5.24
CA ASP A 428 -8.21 -11.26 -5.32
C ASP A 428 -8.84 -11.34 -6.72
N GLN A 429 -7.98 -11.33 -7.75
CA GLN A 429 -8.33 -11.26 -9.19
C GLN A 429 -9.12 -10.01 -9.63
N ALA A 430 -9.47 -9.11 -8.73
CA ALA A 430 -10.20 -7.88 -9.06
C ALA A 430 -9.23 -6.73 -9.33
N ALA A 431 -9.39 -6.04 -10.46
CA ALA A 431 -8.66 -4.82 -10.77
C ALA A 431 -9.02 -3.70 -9.77
N VAL A 432 -8.02 -3.15 -9.08
CA VAL A 432 -8.18 -2.09 -8.08
C VAL A 432 -7.39 -0.87 -8.52
N VAL A 433 -7.95 0.33 -8.39
CA VAL A 433 -7.20 1.57 -8.67
C VAL A 433 -6.12 1.77 -7.59
N PRO A 434 -4.83 1.84 -7.94
CA PRO A 434 -3.73 2.13 -7.01
C PRO A 434 -3.93 3.44 -6.23
N LEU A 435 -3.53 3.44 -4.95
CA LEU A 435 -3.47 4.67 -4.14
C LEU A 435 -2.55 5.72 -4.78
N ALA A 436 -1.46 5.28 -5.40
CA ALA A 436 -0.51 6.17 -6.06
C ALA A 436 -1.17 6.98 -7.21
N LEU A 437 -2.07 6.36 -7.98
CA LEU A 437 -2.85 7.06 -9.01
C LEU A 437 -3.86 8.03 -8.41
N MET A 438 -4.45 7.70 -7.26
CA MET A 438 -5.34 8.61 -6.54
C MET A 438 -4.60 9.87 -6.07
N VAL A 439 -3.37 9.73 -5.58
CA VAL A 439 -2.53 10.86 -5.16
C VAL A 439 -2.24 11.79 -6.34
N ASP A 440 -1.84 11.25 -7.49
CA ASP A 440 -1.59 12.05 -8.70
C ASP A 440 -2.88 12.73 -9.24
N LEU A 441 -4.02 12.02 -9.24
CA LEU A 441 -5.30 12.60 -9.63
C LEU A 441 -5.69 13.80 -8.74
N MET A 442 -5.49 13.69 -7.42
CA MET A 442 -5.73 14.79 -6.49
C MET A 442 -4.80 15.97 -6.76
N ALA A 443 -3.51 15.71 -7.01
CA ALA A 443 -2.53 16.72 -7.36
C ALA A 443 -2.90 17.46 -8.66
N CYS A 444 -3.18 16.72 -9.73
CA CYS A 444 -3.63 17.26 -11.03
C CYS A 444 -4.93 18.06 -10.90
N GLY A 445 -5.90 17.58 -10.10
CA GLY A 445 -7.14 18.30 -9.84
C GLY A 445 -6.91 19.64 -9.13
N ALA A 446 -5.97 19.68 -8.18
CA ALA A 446 -5.61 20.91 -7.47
C ALA A 446 -4.90 21.92 -8.39
N GLU A 447 -3.94 21.49 -9.21
CA GLU A 447 -3.24 22.35 -10.18
C GLU A 447 -4.21 22.92 -11.23
N LYS A 448 -5.10 22.09 -11.78
CA LYS A 448 -6.11 22.54 -12.75
C LYS A 448 -7.03 23.61 -12.20
N ASN A 449 -7.45 23.46 -10.95
CA ASN A 449 -8.34 24.42 -10.31
C ASN A 449 -7.60 25.69 -9.82
N ASN A 450 -6.26 25.68 -9.82
CA ASN A 450 -5.42 26.80 -9.37
C ASN A 450 -4.27 27.06 -10.36
N PRO A 451 -4.56 27.60 -11.57
CA PRO A 451 -3.55 27.83 -12.59
C PRO A 451 -2.40 28.73 -12.11
N GLY A 452 -1.16 28.36 -12.45
CA GLY A 452 0.05 29.10 -12.10
C GLY A 452 0.75 28.61 -10.83
N LEU A 453 0.13 27.69 -10.09
CA LEU A 453 0.77 26.95 -9.00
C LEU A 453 1.10 25.52 -9.44
N GLN A 454 2.15 24.94 -8.86
CA GLN A 454 2.57 23.55 -9.06
C GLN A 454 2.39 22.73 -7.78
N PHE A 455 2.18 21.43 -7.93
CA PHE A 455 2.11 20.49 -6.82
C PHE A 455 3.43 20.47 -6.04
N ALA A 456 3.34 20.78 -4.74
CA ALA A 456 4.48 20.81 -3.83
C ALA A 456 4.40 19.72 -2.75
N GLY A 457 3.23 19.11 -2.53
CA GLY A 457 3.05 18.08 -1.53
C GLY A 457 1.60 17.78 -1.18
N MET A 458 1.39 16.93 -0.19
CA MET A 458 0.07 16.52 0.28
C MET A 458 0.13 16.22 1.78
N GLU A 459 -0.80 16.77 2.55
CA GLU A 459 -0.94 16.56 3.98
C GLU A 459 -2.19 15.71 4.28
N GLN A 460 -2.11 14.84 5.28
CA GLN A 460 -3.21 14.05 5.83
C GLN A 460 -3.97 13.24 4.78
N MET A 461 -3.25 12.51 3.93
CA MET A 461 -3.86 11.64 2.95
C MET A 461 -4.43 10.40 3.62
N GLN A 462 -5.70 10.11 3.33
CA GLN A 462 -6.39 8.92 3.84
C GLN A 462 -7.13 8.20 2.71
N LEU A 463 -6.88 6.90 2.61
CA LEU A 463 -7.67 5.97 1.81
C LEU A 463 -8.87 5.50 2.64
N LEU A 464 -10.08 5.85 2.19
CA LEU A 464 -11.33 5.48 2.86
C LEU A 464 -11.90 4.17 2.31
N LYS A 465 -11.83 4.02 0.97
CA LYS A 465 -12.35 2.83 0.29
C LYS A 465 -11.69 2.66 -1.08
N GLY A 466 -11.22 1.44 -1.37
CA GLY A 466 -10.71 1.09 -2.71
C GLY A 466 -11.76 1.27 -3.81
N ILE A 467 -11.28 1.56 -5.03
CA ILE A 467 -12.11 1.65 -6.24
C ILE A 467 -11.87 0.39 -7.06
N VAL A 468 -12.93 -0.37 -7.33
CA VAL A 468 -12.90 -1.62 -8.11
C VAL A 468 -13.78 -1.43 -9.34
N PRO A 469 -13.21 -1.12 -10.51
CA PRO A 469 -14.00 -0.82 -11.70
C PRO A 469 -14.80 -2.01 -12.24
N GLY A 470 -14.33 -3.24 -12.00
CA GLY A 470 -14.91 -4.44 -12.62
C GLY A 470 -14.82 -4.39 -14.16
N ASN A 471 -15.78 -4.99 -14.85
CA ASN A 471 -15.90 -4.89 -16.31
C ASN A 471 -16.56 -3.59 -16.79
N ASP A 472 -17.11 -2.80 -15.87
CA ASP A 472 -17.85 -1.57 -16.16
C ASP A 472 -16.94 -0.34 -16.09
N LYS A 473 -17.37 0.75 -16.72
CA LYS A 473 -16.68 2.05 -16.59
C LYS A 473 -17.05 2.69 -15.27
N VAL A 474 -16.05 3.13 -14.50
CA VAL A 474 -16.24 3.91 -13.28
C VAL A 474 -15.67 5.31 -13.45
N ASP A 475 -16.55 6.31 -13.40
CA ASP A 475 -16.17 7.71 -13.40
C ASP A 475 -15.76 8.14 -11.99
N VAL A 476 -14.50 8.54 -11.86
CA VAL A 476 -13.91 9.03 -10.61
C VAL A 476 -13.79 10.54 -10.68
N HIS A 477 -14.39 11.21 -9.71
CA HIS A 477 -14.47 12.67 -9.60
C HIS A 477 -13.52 13.17 -8.52
N VAL A 478 -12.63 14.09 -8.90
CA VAL A 478 -11.74 14.81 -7.99
C VAL A 478 -12.36 16.17 -7.69
N LYS A 479 -12.79 16.36 -6.46
CA LYS A 479 -13.38 17.59 -5.97
C LYS A 479 -12.34 18.37 -5.17
N THR A 480 -12.21 19.67 -5.45
CA THR A 480 -11.29 20.54 -4.71
C THR A 480 -12.01 21.72 -4.09
N GLY A 481 -11.53 22.13 -2.91
CA GLY A 481 -12.00 23.28 -2.17
C GLY A 481 -11.36 24.58 -2.64
N LYS A 482 -11.75 25.69 -2.00
CA LYS A 482 -11.08 26.98 -2.22
C LYS A 482 -9.65 26.90 -1.73
N CYS A 483 -8.71 27.38 -2.55
CA CYS A 483 -7.31 27.46 -2.20
C CYS A 483 -7.04 28.60 -1.20
N ILE A 484 -6.28 28.31 -0.16
CA ILE A 484 -5.98 29.22 0.96
C ILE A 484 -4.46 29.39 1.03
N ALA A 485 -3.98 30.63 0.96
CA ALA A 485 -2.56 30.94 1.12
C ALA A 485 -2.10 30.62 2.56
N ARG A 486 -0.98 29.91 2.68
CA ARG A 486 -0.28 29.59 3.93
C ARG A 486 1.21 29.87 3.71
N ASP A 487 1.64 31.06 4.12
CA ASP A 487 3.01 31.55 3.92
C ASP A 487 3.42 31.57 2.42
N HIS A 488 4.44 30.82 2.01
CA HIS A 488 4.91 30.66 0.62
C HIS A 488 4.24 29.50 -0.13
N GLN A 489 3.22 28.88 0.48
CA GLN A 489 2.48 27.77 -0.08
C GLN A 489 1.00 28.08 -0.11
N TYR A 490 0.25 27.22 -0.78
CA TYR A 490 -1.19 27.31 -0.89
C TYR A 490 -1.79 25.93 -0.61
N LEU A 491 -2.82 25.88 0.23
CA LEU A 491 -3.50 24.63 0.57
C LEU A 491 -4.88 24.59 -0.04
N THR A 492 -5.26 23.44 -0.59
CA THR A 492 -6.63 23.15 -1.01
C THR A 492 -7.04 21.75 -0.57
N SER A 493 -8.24 21.63 0.01
CA SER A 493 -8.80 20.33 0.34
C SER A 493 -9.17 19.57 -0.94
N SER A 494 -8.88 18.28 -1.01
CA SER A 494 -9.18 17.42 -2.15
C SER A 494 -9.90 16.15 -1.71
N LEU A 495 -10.90 15.73 -2.49
CA LEU A 495 -11.74 14.57 -2.22
C LEU A 495 -11.97 13.78 -3.51
N ILE A 496 -11.71 12.47 -3.46
CA ILE A 496 -12.06 11.54 -4.54
C ILE A 496 -13.42 10.92 -4.24
N THR A 497 -14.32 11.01 -5.22
CA THR A 497 -15.67 10.40 -5.15
C THR A 497 -16.01 9.62 -6.41
N ALA A 498 -16.84 8.59 -6.30
CA ALA A 498 -17.40 7.86 -7.43
C ALA A 498 -18.90 7.59 -7.21
N PRO A 499 -19.71 7.41 -8.27
CA PRO A 499 -21.13 7.05 -8.15
C PRO A 499 -21.33 5.75 -7.36
N GLY A 500 -22.19 5.77 -6.33
CA GLY A 500 -22.57 4.58 -5.57
C GLY A 500 -23.82 3.88 -6.12
N LYS A 501 -24.05 2.63 -5.70
CA LYS A 501 -25.15 1.76 -6.17
C LYS A 501 -26.57 2.34 -5.97
N ASN A 502 -26.75 3.29 -5.04
CA ASN A 502 -28.05 3.87 -4.68
C ASN A 502 -28.18 5.36 -5.08
N GLY A 503 -27.30 5.86 -5.97
CA GLY A 503 -27.29 7.27 -6.39
C GLY A 503 -26.58 8.23 -5.41
N SER A 504 -26.12 7.76 -4.25
CA SER A 504 -25.23 8.52 -3.35
C SER A 504 -23.77 8.41 -3.82
N ALA A 505 -23.04 9.52 -3.87
CA ALA A 505 -21.61 9.50 -4.17
C ALA A 505 -20.82 8.86 -3.01
N THR A 506 -19.99 7.86 -3.30
CA THR A 506 -19.09 7.23 -2.32
C THR A 506 -17.79 8.02 -2.27
N GLN A 507 -17.28 8.29 -1.06
CA GLN A 507 -15.96 8.88 -0.86
C GLN A 507 -14.91 7.78 -0.80
N HIS A 508 -13.82 7.95 -1.55
CA HIS A 508 -12.77 6.93 -1.68
C HIS A 508 -11.46 7.36 -1.05
N ALA A 509 -11.10 8.64 -1.14
CA ALA A 509 -9.91 9.18 -0.49
C ALA A 509 -10.05 10.69 -0.25
N ARG A 510 -9.32 11.21 0.74
CA ARG A 510 -9.28 12.64 1.08
C ARG A 510 -7.88 13.09 1.48
N ALA A 511 -7.55 14.35 1.20
CA ALA A 511 -6.28 14.97 1.61
C ALA A 511 -6.36 16.52 1.60
N GLN A 512 -5.33 17.17 2.13
CA GLN A 512 -5.00 18.56 1.83
C GLN A 512 -3.85 18.59 0.81
N VAL A 513 -4.09 19.13 -0.38
CA VAL A 513 -3.05 19.30 -1.39
C VAL A 513 -2.30 20.60 -1.15
N VAL A 514 -0.98 20.53 -1.13
CA VAL A 514 -0.06 21.65 -0.99
C VAL A 514 0.44 22.04 -2.38
N LEU A 515 0.21 23.29 -2.76
CA LEU A 515 0.67 23.90 -3.99
C LEU A 515 1.69 25.00 -3.66
N ALA A 516 2.61 25.29 -4.57
CA ALA A 516 3.56 26.39 -4.46
C ALA A 516 3.81 27.05 -5.81
N ASP A 517 4.37 28.25 -5.81
CA ASP A 517 4.94 28.88 -7.00
C ASP A 517 6.35 28.31 -7.30
N GLN A 518 7.12 28.02 -6.26
CA GLN A 518 8.42 27.35 -6.34
C GLN A 518 8.52 26.20 -5.35
N LEU A 519 9.14 25.09 -5.76
CA LEU A 519 9.43 23.98 -4.87
C LEU A 519 10.47 24.39 -3.82
N PRO A 520 10.37 23.89 -2.58
CA PRO A 520 11.39 24.11 -1.57
C PRO A 520 12.71 23.45 -1.97
N GLN A 521 13.81 23.98 -1.45
CA GLN A 521 15.13 23.39 -1.65
C GLN A 521 15.21 21.99 -1.01
N PRO A 522 15.86 21.02 -1.67
CA PRO A 522 16.15 19.71 -1.08
C PRO A 522 16.90 19.84 0.25
N PRO A 523 16.54 19.06 1.28
CA PRO A 523 17.34 18.98 2.50
C PRO A 523 18.72 18.38 2.20
N VAL A 524 19.73 18.80 2.96
CA VAL A 524 21.06 18.17 2.94
C VAL A 524 21.04 17.03 3.95
N LEU A 525 21.23 15.81 3.44
CA LEU A 525 21.29 14.60 4.26
C LEU A 525 22.70 14.34 4.78
N SER A 526 22.79 13.70 5.94
CA SER A 526 24.08 13.41 6.56
C SER A 526 24.72 12.18 5.88
N PRO A 527 26.04 12.16 5.64
CA PRO A 527 26.71 11.04 4.97
C PRO A 527 26.61 9.68 5.70
N SER A 528 26.13 9.65 6.95
CA SER A 528 26.01 8.47 7.81
C SER A 528 24.65 7.77 7.79
N GLU A 529 23.73 8.18 6.90
CA GLU A 529 22.42 7.54 6.67
C GLU A 529 22.49 6.14 6.03
N SER A 530 23.51 5.33 6.36
CA SER A 530 23.51 3.93 5.98
C SER A 530 22.65 3.14 6.95
N MET A 531 21.50 2.66 6.47
CA MET A 531 20.88 1.48 7.07
C MET A 531 21.86 0.31 6.95
N ASP A 532 21.95 -0.52 7.99
CA ASP A 532 22.80 -1.71 7.96
C ASP A 532 22.02 -2.81 7.21
N LEU A 533 22.08 -2.74 5.88
CA LEU A 533 21.26 -3.54 4.99
C LEU A 533 21.89 -4.91 4.76
N ALA A 534 21.14 -5.96 5.07
CA ALA A 534 21.46 -7.32 4.66
C ALA A 534 21.04 -7.54 3.19
N PRO A 535 21.74 -8.40 2.44
CA PRO A 535 21.33 -8.80 1.09
C PRO A 535 19.93 -9.42 1.09
N TRP A 536 19.16 -9.13 0.05
CA TRP A 536 17.87 -9.76 -0.18
C TRP A 536 18.05 -11.08 -0.94
N GLU A 537 17.48 -12.18 -0.43
CA GLU A 537 17.75 -13.53 -0.94
C GLU A 537 16.83 -13.94 -2.11
N ILE A 538 15.63 -13.37 -2.22
CA ILE A 538 14.62 -13.81 -3.19
C ILE A 538 14.77 -13.01 -4.50
N PRO A 539 15.02 -13.63 -5.67
CA PRO A 539 15.06 -12.90 -6.93
C PRO A 539 13.78 -12.08 -7.16
N MET A 540 13.90 -10.86 -7.71
CA MET A 540 12.75 -9.97 -7.90
C MET A 540 11.60 -10.60 -8.70
N ALA A 541 11.93 -11.39 -9.73
CA ALA A 541 10.91 -12.12 -10.50
C ALA A 541 10.08 -13.06 -9.62
N GLN A 542 10.73 -13.78 -8.70
CA GLN A 542 10.06 -14.64 -7.73
C GLN A 542 9.29 -13.82 -6.69
N ALA A 543 9.80 -12.66 -6.26
CA ALA A 543 9.09 -11.79 -5.33
C ALA A 543 7.77 -11.26 -5.94
N TYR A 544 7.77 -10.88 -7.22
CA TYR A 544 6.54 -10.54 -7.94
C TYR A 544 5.60 -11.72 -8.13
N GLU A 545 6.14 -12.92 -8.27
CA GLU A 545 5.33 -14.13 -8.43
C GLU A 545 4.72 -14.62 -7.13
N THR A 546 5.37 -14.41 -5.97
CA THR A 546 5.01 -15.08 -4.72
C THR A 546 4.58 -14.15 -3.59
N ILE A 547 4.96 -12.87 -3.63
CA ILE A 547 4.76 -11.92 -2.53
C ILE A 547 3.91 -10.72 -2.98
N LEU A 548 4.22 -10.14 -4.14
CA LEU A 548 3.50 -8.98 -4.67
C LEU A 548 2.36 -9.43 -5.60
N PHE A 549 1.38 -8.56 -5.80
CA PHE A 549 0.22 -8.80 -6.69
C PHE A 549 0.28 -7.99 -7.99
N HIS A 550 1.44 -7.40 -8.27
CA HIS A 550 1.63 -6.45 -9.37
C HIS A 550 2.11 -7.17 -10.63
N ASP A 551 1.50 -6.82 -11.75
CA ASP A 551 1.79 -7.35 -13.09
C ASP A 551 2.35 -6.27 -14.02
N GLY A 552 2.76 -6.67 -15.23
CA GLY A 552 3.01 -5.77 -16.35
C GLY A 552 3.96 -4.60 -16.04
N GLU A 553 3.46 -3.37 -16.15
CA GLU A 553 4.25 -2.15 -15.94
C GLU A 553 4.43 -1.78 -14.46
N LEU A 554 3.64 -2.36 -13.54
CA LEU A 554 3.80 -2.16 -12.10
C LEU A 554 4.82 -3.11 -11.46
N GLN A 555 5.45 -3.99 -12.26
CA GLN A 555 6.69 -4.66 -11.87
C GLN A 555 7.89 -3.71 -11.99
N CYS A 556 7.84 -2.61 -11.23
CA CYS A 556 8.69 -1.43 -11.42
C CYS A 556 9.97 -1.41 -10.56
N ILE A 557 9.99 -2.11 -9.42
CA ILE A 557 11.21 -2.33 -8.63
C ILE A 557 12.18 -3.18 -9.45
N SER A 558 13.33 -2.59 -9.79
CA SER A 558 14.39 -3.25 -10.55
C SER A 558 15.35 -4.03 -9.67
N GLU A 559 15.56 -3.56 -8.44
CA GLU A 559 16.52 -4.11 -7.50
C GLU A 559 16.11 -3.80 -6.06
N ILE A 560 16.30 -4.75 -5.14
CA ILE A 560 16.28 -4.49 -3.69
C ILE A 560 17.73 -4.33 -3.26
N CYS A 561 18.13 -3.11 -2.89
CA CYS A 561 19.48 -2.79 -2.44
C CYS A 561 19.84 -3.59 -1.16
N GLY A 562 18.84 -3.82 -0.32
CA GLY A 562 18.93 -4.66 0.86
C GLY A 562 17.85 -4.33 1.88
N VAL A 563 17.82 -5.08 2.97
CA VAL A 563 16.77 -5.06 3.98
C VAL A 563 17.37 -5.14 5.39
N SER A 564 16.74 -4.49 6.36
CA SER A 564 17.16 -4.53 7.78
C SER A 564 15.93 -4.46 8.70
N SER A 565 16.13 -4.70 10.00
CA SER A 565 15.06 -4.51 10.99
C SER A 565 14.55 -3.06 11.08
N ARG A 566 15.31 -2.10 10.55
CA ARG A 566 14.96 -0.67 10.52
C ARG A 566 14.28 -0.22 9.23
N GLY A 567 14.29 -1.03 8.16
CA GLY A 567 13.80 -0.57 6.87
C GLY A 567 14.29 -1.37 5.66
N ILE A 568 13.98 -0.88 4.46
CA ILE A 568 14.35 -1.48 3.17
C ILE A 568 14.74 -0.37 2.18
N GLU A 569 15.72 -0.64 1.32
CA GLU A 569 16.02 0.20 0.16
C GLU A 569 15.76 -0.55 -1.14
N VAL A 570 15.14 0.15 -2.10
CA VAL A 570 14.85 -0.38 -3.45
C VAL A 570 15.21 0.64 -4.52
N MET A 571 15.48 0.14 -5.73
CA MET A 571 15.64 0.93 -6.95
C MET A 571 14.42 0.71 -7.85
N THR A 572 13.90 1.79 -8.42
CA THR A 572 12.79 1.75 -9.39
C THR A 572 13.06 2.68 -10.57
N THR A 573 12.30 2.49 -11.64
CA THR A 573 12.21 3.45 -12.75
C THR A 573 10.99 4.35 -12.58
N THR A 574 10.86 5.36 -13.44
CA THR A 574 9.74 6.32 -13.48
C THR A 574 8.65 5.92 -14.47
N ALA A 575 7.41 6.31 -14.21
CA ALA A 575 6.27 5.99 -15.06
C ALA A 575 6.49 6.45 -16.52
N PRO A 576 5.99 5.71 -17.53
CA PRO A 576 5.95 6.20 -18.90
C PRO A 576 5.00 7.40 -19.02
N GLY A 577 4.90 7.98 -20.22
CA GLY A 577 3.97 9.08 -20.46
C GLY A 577 2.52 8.69 -20.14
N ILE A 578 1.74 9.63 -19.61
CA ILE A 578 0.35 9.41 -19.17
C ILE A 578 -0.57 8.81 -20.25
N SER A 579 -0.31 9.09 -21.53
CA SER A 579 -1.04 8.53 -22.68
C SER A 579 -0.79 7.04 -22.91
N THR A 580 0.26 6.47 -22.32
CA THR A 580 0.51 5.03 -22.34
C THR A 580 -0.49 4.30 -21.45
N TRP A 581 -0.85 4.90 -20.31
CA TRP A 581 -1.77 4.28 -19.34
C TRP A 581 -3.22 4.62 -19.59
N TYR A 582 -3.51 5.83 -20.08
CA TYR A 582 -4.86 6.29 -20.34
C TYR A 582 -5.11 6.55 -21.80
N LYS A 583 -6.18 5.96 -22.33
CA LYS A 583 -6.67 6.27 -23.69
C LYS A 583 -7.10 7.73 -23.83
N ALA A 584 -7.69 8.28 -22.76
CA ALA A 584 -8.06 9.69 -22.65
C ALA A 584 -7.41 10.27 -21.38
N PRO A 585 -6.17 10.78 -21.47
CA PRO A 585 -5.44 11.24 -20.30
C PRO A 585 -6.02 12.52 -19.73
N HIS A 586 -6.08 12.63 -18.41
CA HIS A 586 -6.59 13.82 -17.74
C HIS A 586 -5.59 14.99 -17.72
N ALA A 587 -4.29 14.74 -17.86
CA ALA A 587 -3.24 15.75 -17.86
C ALA A 587 -2.25 15.49 -19.01
N ARG A 588 -1.30 16.41 -19.20
CA ARG A 588 -0.21 16.23 -20.17
C ARG A 588 0.99 15.49 -19.58
N GLN A 589 1.11 15.48 -18.26
CA GLN A 589 2.23 14.95 -17.50
C GLN A 589 1.73 14.58 -16.10
N TRP A 590 2.46 13.69 -15.43
CA TRP A 590 2.26 13.37 -14.02
C TRP A 590 2.61 14.58 -13.15
N ALA A 591 1.78 14.88 -12.16
CA ALA A 591 2.08 15.83 -11.09
C ALA A 591 2.90 15.13 -9.98
N MET A 592 2.56 13.88 -9.68
CA MET A 592 3.35 12.96 -8.86
C MET A 592 3.58 11.69 -9.68
N ASP A 593 4.81 11.17 -9.74
CA ASP A 593 5.07 9.92 -10.46
C ASP A 593 4.38 8.74 -9.74
N PRO A 594 3.33 8.15 -10.33
CA PRO A 594 2.57 7.12 -9.66
C PRO A 594 3.33 5.80 -9.55
N MET A 595 4.26 5.50 -10.47
CA MET A 595 5.00 4.25 -10.45
C MET A 595 6.08 4.25 -9.36
N VAL A 596 6.76 5.39 -9.17
CA VAL A 596 7.72 5.59 -8.07
C VAL A 596 7.00 5.52 -6.71
N LEU A 597 5.82 6.14 -6.62
CA LEU A 597 5.05 6.11 -5.38
C LEU A 597 4.52 4.70 -5.07
N ASP A 598 4.06 3.97 -6.08
CA ASP A 598 3.60 2.59 -5.92
C ASP A 598 4.76 1.65 -5.55
N ALA A 599 5.95 1.83 -6.14
CA ALA A 599 7.17 1.11 -5.76
C ALA A 599 7.52 1.31 -4.28
N ALA A 600 7.27 2.49 -3.72
CA ALA A 600 7.44 2.73 -2.28
C ALA A 600 6.49 1.86 -1.44
N PHE A 601 5.23 1.73 -1.85
CA PHE A 601 4.26 0.87 -1.17
C PHE A 601 4.61 -0.61 -1.33
N GLN A 602 5.08 -1.03 -2.51
CA GLN A 602 5.60 -2.37 -2.76
C GLN A 602 6.80 -2.71 -1.87
N ALA A 603 7.71 -1.76 -1.64
CA ALA A 603 8.84 -1.95 -0.74
C ALA A 603 8.40 -2.32 0.69
N VAL A 604 7.32 -1.72 1.19
CA VAL A 604 6.79 -2.06 2.53
C VAL A 604 6.13 -3.42 2.55
N ILE A 605 5.49 -3.86 1.45
CA ILE A 605 4.99 -5.23 1.31
C ILE A 605 6.16 -6.23 1.42
N LEU A 606 7.27 -5.97 0.73
CA LEU A 606 8.46 -6.82 0.80
C LEU A 606 9.08 -6.84 2.20
N TRP A 607 9.18 -5.68 2.85
CA TRP A 607 9.72 -5.57 4.21
C TRP A 607 8.86 -6.32 5.24
N THR A 608 7.54 -6.14 5.18
CA THR A 608 6.59 -6.81 6.07
C THR A 608 6.59 -8.32 5.84
N PHE A 609 6.68 -8.79 4.60
CA PHE A 609 6.78 -10.22 4.31
C PHE A 609 8.05 -10.82 4.92
N HIS A 610 9.19 -10.17 4.72
CA HIS A 610 10.48 -10.64 5.22
C HIS A 610 10.54 -10.72 6.75
N HIS A 611 10.00 -9.72 7.48
CA HIS A 611 10.11 -9.67 8.93
C HIS A 611 8.92 -10.26 9.70
N CYS A 612 7.72 -10.18 9.12
CA CYS A 612 6.47 -10.55 9.79
C CYS A 612 5.82 -11.80 9.20
N GLY A 613 6.26 -12.26 8.01
CA GLY A 613 5.57 -13.33 7.27
C GLY A 613 4.17 -12.93 6.78
N GLN A 614 3.89 -11.63 6.73
CA GLN A 614 2.61 -11.05 6.33
C GLN A 614 2.83 -9.96 5.29
N VAL A 615 1.79 -9.63 4.52
CA VAL A 615 1.80 -8.52 3.57
C VAL A 615 0.86 -7.41 4.05
N CYS A 616 0.99 -6.22 3.46
CA CYS A 616 0.21 -5.05 3.85
C CYS A 616 -0.43 -4.31 2.67
N LEU A 617 -1.40 -3.43 2.97
CA LEU A 617 -1.92 -2.43 2.03
C LEU A 617 -1.81 -1.02 2.61
N PRO A 618 -1.47 -0.01 1.80
CA PRO A 618 -1.34 1.37 2.27
C PRO A 618 -2.70 1.94 2.71
N ALA A 619 -2.72 2.67 3.82
CA ALA A 619 -3.93 3.27 4.39
C ALA A 619 -3.87 4.80 4.41
N SER A 620 -2.74 5.38 4.85
CA SER A 620 -2.60 6.82 4.99
C SER A 620 -1.15 7.29 5.02
N PHE A 621 -0.96 8.60 4.86
CA PHE A 621 0.27 9.28 5.23
C PHE A 621 0.00 10.71 5.70
N ASP A 622 0.81 11.19 6.64
CA ASP A 622 0.64 12.52 7.24
C ASP A 622 1.14 13.65 6.33
N ASN A 623 2.28 13.44 5.66
CA ASN A 623 2.89 14.47 4.84
C ASN A 623 3.75 13.90 3.72
N LEU A 624 3.45 14.25 2.48
CA LEU A 624 4.29 14.07 1.30
C LEU A 624 4.82 15.45 0.89
N GLN A 625 6.14 15.62 0.78
CA GLN A 625 6.80 16.85 0.36
C GLN A 625 7.64 16.59 -0.89
N ILE A 626 7.47 17.41 -1.92
CA ILE A 626 8.26 17.40 -3.15
C ILE A 626 9.29 18.52 -3.09
N PHE A 627 10.54 18.21 -3.42
CA PHE A 627 11.66 19.15 -3.47
C PHE A 627 12.20 19.32 -4.89
N ASN A 628 12.07 18.28 -5.73
CA ASN A 628 12.50 18.32 -7.12
C ASN A 628 11.58 17.45 -8.00
N THR A 629 11.71 17.58 -9.32
CA THR A 629 10.96 16.75 -10.27
C THR A 629 11.59 15.37 -10.40
N PHE A 630 10.75 14.33 -10.50
CA PHE A 630 11.24 12.98 -10.79
C PHE A 630 11.85 12.90 -12.20
N PRO A 631 12.93 12.12 -12.40
CA PRO A 631 13.60 11.99 -13.70
C PRO A 631 12.64 11.48 -14.76
N ARG A 632 12.31 12.28 -15.77
CA ARG A 632 11.32 11.86 -16.78
C ARG A 632 11.96 11.06 -17.89
N GLN A 633 11.45 9.85 -18.15
CA GLN A 633 11.91 9.00 -19.26
C GLN A 633 13.45 8.84 -19.26
N SER A 634 14.06 8.94 -18.07
CA SER A 634 15.49 8.78 -17.91
C SER A 634 15.80 7.31 -17.67
N ALA A 635 16.94 6.85 -18.16
CA ALA A 635 17.51 5.58 -17.71
C ALA A 635 18.00 5.64 -16.25
N ASP A 636 18.06 6.84 -15.67
CA ASP A 636 18.49 7.06 -14.29
C ASP A 636 17.42 6.56 -13.30
N PRO A 637 17.75 5.58 -12.43
CA PRO A 637 16.80 5.03 -11.48
C PRO A 637 16.55 5.99 -10.30
N VAL A 638 15.38 5.85 -9.68
CA VAL A 638 15.04 6.48 -8.40
C VAL A 638 15.29 5.48 -7.29
N ARG A 639 16.02 5.92 -6.25
CA ARG A 639 16.20 5.12 -5.04
C ARG A 639 15.14 5.49 -4.03
N ILE A 640 14.55 4.49 -3.39
CA ILE A 640 13.54 4.67 -2.35
C ILE A 640 14.06 3.99 -1.08
N SER A 641 14.13 4.75 0.00
CA SER A 641 14.45 4.26 1.33
C SER A 641 13.20 4.33 2.20
N PHE A 642 12.76 3.20 2.75
CA PHE A 642 11.73 3.14 3.78
C PHE A 642 12.38 2.91 5.14
N THR A 643 12.06 3.74 6.12
CA THR A 643 12.49 3.57 7.51
C THR A 643 11.28 3.36 8.42
N LEU A 644 11.34 2.30 9.22
CA LEU A 644 10.33 1.91 10.18
C LEU A 644 10.33 2.83 11.40
N THR A 645 9.15 3.28 11.82
CA THR A 645 8.97 3.99 13.09
C THR A 645 8.14 3.18 14.10
N HIS A 646 7.20 2.36 13.61
CA HIS A 646 6.36 1.52 14.46
C HIS A 646 5.87 0.28 13.72
N GLN A 647 5.75 -0.83 14.44
CA GLN A 647 5.17 -2.07 13.94
C GLN A 647 4.41 -2.77 15.09
N ASP A 648 3.18 -3.19 14.81
CA ASP A 648 2.41 -4.09 15.67
C ASP A 648 1.91 -5.33 14.88
N GLN A 649 0.87 -6.02 15.33
CA GLN A 649 0.31 -7.20 14.64
C GLN A 649 -0.57 -6.86 13.43
N HIS A 650 -1.04 -5.63 13.33
CA HIS A 650 -2.04 -5.18 12.36
C HIS A 650 -1.58 -4.00 11.52
N ASN A 651 -0.55 -3.27 11.93
CA ASN A 651 -0.12 -2.05 11.28
C ASN A 651 1.40 -1.93 11.24
N VAL A 652 1.88 -1.31 10.16
CA VAL A 652 3.26 -0.85 10.00
C VAL A 652 3.25 0.64 9.71
N LYS A 653 4.10 1.41 10.40
CA LYS A 653 4.28 2.84 10.17
C LYS A 653 5.74 3.19 9.93
N GLY A 654 5.96 4.22 9.12
CA GLY A 654 7.30 4.68 8.80
C GLY A 654 7.34 5.94 7.97
N TYR A 655 8.49 6.17 7.36
CA TYR A 655 8.69 7.26 6.42
C TYR A 655 9.53 6.81 5.23
N PHE A 656 9.38 7.54 4.12
CA PHE A 656 10.13 7.34 2.90
C PHE A 656 10.99 8.56 2.58
N THR A 657 12.17 8.28 2.04
CA THR A 657 13.02 9.26 1.37
C THR A 657 13.27 8.79 -0.06
N PHE A 658 13.08 9.68 -1.03
CA PHE A 658 13.24 9.40 -2.45
C PHE A 658 14.46 10.15 -2.98
N PHE A 659 15.36 9.47 -3.66
CA PHE A 659 16.62 10.03 -4.13
C PHE A 659 16.78 9.91 -5.64
N ASP A 660 17.45 10.89 -6.24
CA ASP A 660 17.98 10.77 -7.59
C ASP A 660 19.29 9.95 -7.61
N LYS A 661 19.83 9.75 -8.81
CA LYS A 661 21.11 9.06 -9.03
C LYS A 661 22.31 9.68 -8.31
N ASP A 662 22.24 10.98 -8.00
CA ASP A 662 23.29 11.76 -7.35
C ASP A 662 23.09 11.80 -5.82
N LYS A 663 22.12 11.02 -5.30
CA LYS A 663 21.71 10.94 -3.89
C LYS A 663 21.11 12.26 -3.34
N THR A 664 20.58 13.10 -4.21
CA THR A 664 19.83 14.29 -3.80
C THR A 664 18.38 13.90 -3.51
N VAL A 665 17.80 14.44 -2.44
CA VAL A 665 16.40 14.20 -2.08
C VAL A 665 15.47 14.85 -3.09
N ILE A 666 14.63 14.03 -3.73
CA ILE A 666 13.59 14.48 -4.66
C ILE A 666 12.28 14.70 -3.91
N ALA A 667 11.95 13.79 -2.99
CA ALA A 667 10.73 13.83 -2.19
C ALA A 667 10.94 13.14 -0.84
N SER A 668 10.01 13.39 0.09
CA SER A 668 9.92 12.67 1.37
C SER A 668 8.46 12.44 1.74
N MET A 669 8.15 11.29 2.35
CA MET A 669 6.83 10.97 2.87
C MET A 669 6.92 10.57 4.34
N MET A 670 6.22 11.27 5.22
CA MET A 670 6.23 11.07 6.67
C MET A 670 4.88 10.53 7.15
N GLY A 671 4.92 9.73 8.22
CA GLY A 671 3.72 9.18 8.85
C GLY A 671 2.97 8.21 7.94
N PHE A 672 3.68 7.50 7.06
CA PHE A 672 3.07 6.44 6.25
C PHE A 672 2.55 5.34 7.15
N GLU A 673 1.36 4.84 6.86
CA GLU A 673 0.71 3.75 7.58
C GLU A 673 0.14 2.74 6.58
N ALA A 674 0.41 1.46 6.83
CA ALA A 674 -0.15 0.35 6.08
C ALA A 674 -0.70 -0.72 7.04
N ILE A 675 -1.79 -1.36 6.60
CA ILE A 675 -2.53 -2.36 7.38
C ILE A 675 -2.06 -3.76 6.94
N MET A 676 -1.69 -4.59 7.91
CA MET A 676 -1.32 -5.99 7.77
C MET A 676 -2.51 -6.89 8.12
N ASP A 677 -2.76 -7.91 7.30
CA ASP A 677 -3.78 -8.92 7.55
C ASP A 677 -3.27 -10.31 7.09
N PRO A 678 -3.40 -11.36 7.93
CA PRO A 678 -2.93 -12.70 7.58
C PRO A 678 -3.56 -13.29 6.30
N GLY A 679 -4.82 -12.96 6.00
CA GLY A 679 -5.53 -13.45 4.82
C GLY A 679 -5.29 -12.62 3.56
N LEU A 680 -4.41 -11.61 3.62
CA LEU A 680 -4.11 -10.75 2.48
C LEU A 680 -3.14 -11.41 1.49
N LEU A 681 -2.21 -12.24 1.97
CA LEU A 681 -1.26 -12.94 1.09
C LEU A 681 -1.98 -13.88 0.11
N ASP A 682 -2.97 -14.63 0.59
CA ASP A 682 -3.82 -15.49 -0.25
C ASP A 682 -4.58 -14.70 -1.32
N LYS A 683 -4.93 -13.43 -1.04
CA LYS A 683 -5.59 -12.55 -2.00
C LYS A 683 -4.62 -11.94 -3.01
N PHE A 684 -3.35 -11.75 -2.63
CA PHE A 684 -2.32 -11.29 -3.56
C PHE A 684 -1.98 -12.36 -4.59
N ASN A 685 -2.08 -13.62 -4.20
CA ASN A 685 -1.72 -14.75 -5.04
C ASN A 685 -2.73 -15.91 -4.94
N PRO A 686 -3.96 -15.72 -5.45
CA PRO A 686 -5.01 -16.71 -5.31
C PRO A 686 -4.68 -17.97 -6.10
N SER A 687 -5.01 -19.13 -5.53
CA SER A 687 -4.76 -20.42 -6.16
C SER A 687 -5.42 -20.51 -7.55
N PRO A 688 -4.76 -21.17 -8.53
CA PRO A 688 -5.34 -21.34 -9.85
C PRO A 688 -6.63 -22.17 -9.77
N LEU A 689 -7.53 -21.97 -10.73
CA LEU A 689 -8.76 -22.77 -10.84
C LEU A 689 -8.46 -24.23 -11.18
N PHE A 690 -7.42 -24.44 -11.99
CA PHE A 690 -6.80 -25.74 -12.24
C PHE A 690 -5.29 -25.58 -12.22
N ASP A 691 -4.61 -26.34 -11.37
CA ASP A 691 -3.16 -26.36 -11.31
C ASP A 691 -2.54 -27.32 -12.35
N ARG A 692 -1.20 -27.32 -12.42
CA ARG A 692 -0.45 -28.18 -13.35
C ARG A 692 -0.74 -29.66 -13.13
N GLU A 693 -0.93 -30.09 -11.90
CA GLU A 693 -1.16 -31.50 -11.55
C GLU A 693 -2.52 -31.96 -12.09
N GLN A 694 -3.57 -31.16 -11.88
CA GLN A 694 -4.90 -31.42 -12.43
C GLN A 694 -4.89 -31.43 -13.96
N ILE A 695 -4.20 -30.48 -14.60
CA ILE A 695 -4.12 -30.46 -16.07
C ILE A 695 -3.32 -31.69 -16.59
N LEU A 696 -2.25 -32.07 -15.90
CA LEU A 696 -1.49 -33.30 -16.21
C LEU A 696 -2.33 -34.57 -16.00
N ALA A 697 -3.22 -34.60 -15.02
CA ALA A 697 -4.15 -35.71 -14.84
C ALA A 697 -5.06 -35.87 -16.06
N PHE A 698 -5.52 -34.78 -16.68
CA PHE A 698 -6.20 -34.87 -17.97
C PHE A 698 -5.27 -35.34 -19.10
N ALA A 699 -4.01 -34.90 -19.14
CA ALA A 699 -3.06 -35.29 -20.19
C ALA A 699 -2.66 -36.78 -20.14
N GLN A 700 -2.40 -37.33 -18.94
CA GLN A 700 -1.81 -38.67 -18.78
C GLN A 700 -2.39 -39.52 -17.64
N GLY A 701 -3.24 -38.96 -16.77
CA GLY A 701 -3.86 -39.66 -15.62
C GLY A 701 -5.36 -39.88 -15.80
N ASN A 702 -6.11 -39.84 -14.69
CA ASN A 702 -7.57 -39.93 -14.69
C ASN A 702 -8.19 -38.56 -15.05
N PRO A 703 -9.01 -38.47 -16.11
CA PRO A 703 -9.71 -37.23 -16.42
C PRO A 703 -10.60 -36.70 -15.29
N SER A 704 -11.13 -37.58 -14.43
CA SER A 704 -11.93 -37.16 -13.27
C SER A 704 -11.16 -36.32 -12.25
N ASP A 705 -9.84 -36.48 -12.15
CA ASP A 705 -9.02 -35.74 -11.19
C ASP A 705 -8.88 -34.27 -11.62
N ALA A 706 -9.03 -34.00 -12.92
CA ALA A 706 -9.21 -32.65 -13.44
C ALA A 706 -10.68 -32.21 -13.34
N PHE A 707 -11.59 -32.96 -13.94
CA PHE A 707 -12.92 -32.49 -14.32
C PHE A 707 -14.06 -32.98 -13.43
N GLY A 708 -13.77 -33.80 -12.43
CA GLY A 708 -14.72 -34.32 -11.46
C GLY A 708 -15.66 -35.39 -12.02
N GLU A 709 -16.81 -35.51 -11.35
CA GLU A 709 -17.78 -36.61 -11.54
C GLU A 709 -18.18 -36.90 -13.01
N PRO A 710 -18.48 -35.89 -13.86
CA PRO A 710 -18.91 -36.17 -15.24
C PRO A 710 -17.86 -36.92 -16.08
N TYR A 711 -16.59 -36.84 -15.68
CA TYR A 711 -15.46 -37.42 -16.42
C TYR A 711 -15.02 -38.80 -15.92
N LYS A 712 -15.62 -39.33 -14.85
CA LYS A 712 -15.30 -40.69 -14.34
C LYS A 712 -15.50 -41.80 -15.36
N ILE A 713 -16.45 -41.62 -16.28
CA ILE A 713 -16.67 -42.56 -17.39
C ILE A 713 -15.41 -42.73 -18.23
N PHE A 714 -14.52 -41.73 -18.28
CA PHE A 714 -13.28 -41.77 -19.05
C PHE A 714 -12.07 -42.32 -18.28
N ASP A 715 -12.22 -42.64 -16.99
CA ASP A 715 -11.12 -43.20 -16.21
C ASP A 715 -10.90 -44.67 -16.57
N ASN A 716 -11.99 -45.42 -16.79
CA ASN A 716 -11.92 -46.87 -17.01
C ASN A 716 -12.89 -47.41 -18.08
N GLU A 717 -14.00 -46.72 -18.38
CA GLU A 717 -15.05 -47.26 -19.26
C GLU A 717 -14.93 -46.80 -20.72
N ARG A 718 -14.48 -45.56 -20.93
CA ARG A 718 -14.35 -44.94 -22.25
C ARG A 718 -13.02 -44.25 -22.43
N GLU A 719 -12.53 -44.24 -23.65
CA GLU A 719 -11.34 -43.46 -23.99
C GLU A 719 -11.73 -42.04 -24.42
N ILE A 720 -10.84 -41.09 -24.18
CA ILE A 720 -10.99 -39.68 -24.53
C ILE A 720 -9.72 -39.17 -25.23
N ALA A 721 -9.88 -38.20 -26.13
CA ALA A 721 -8.75 -37.44 -26.63
C ALA A 721 -8.03 -36.72 -25.48
N ARG A 722 -6.71 -36.88 -25.42
CA ARG A 722 -5.85 -36.33 -24.37
C ARG A 722 -5.18 -35.04 -24.84
N LEU A 723 -4.57 -34.30 -23.91
CA LEU A 723 -3.54 -33.32 -24.27
C LEU A 723 -2.19 -34.03 -24.50
N PRO A 724 -1.21 -33.35 -25.12
CA PRO A 724 0.18 -33.79 -25.05
C PRO A 724 0.66 -33.89 -23.60
N ARG A 725 1.65 -34.73 -23.33
CA ARG A 725 2.30 -34.88 -22.02
C ARG A 725 3.78 -34.47 -22.08
N PRO A 726 4.47 -34.27 -20.95
CA PRO A 726 5.90 -33.97 -20.96
C PRO A 726 6.67 -35.00 -21.78
N PRO A 727 7.68 -34.58 -22.56
CA PRO A 727 8.29 -33.23 -22.59
C PRO A 727 7.57 -32.18 -23.48
N TYR A 728 6.42 -32.50 -24.10
CA TYR A 728 5.70 -31.62 -25.04
C TYR A 728 4.46 -30.95 -24.44
N PHE A 729 4.52 -30.58 -23.17
CA PHE A 729 3.37 -30.08 -22.41
C PHE A 729 3.60 -28.64 -21.93
N PHE A 730 2.72 -27.74 -22.36
CA PHE A 730 2.94 -26.30 -22.26
C PHE A 730 1.77 -25.57 -21.57
N MET A 731 1.24 -26.16 -20.50
CA MET A 731 0.20 -25.56 -19.66
C MET A 731 0.53 -25.77 -18.17
N ASP A 732 0.67 -24.69 -17.42
CA ASP A 732 0.97 -24.73 -15.98
C ASP A 732 -0.24 -24.46 -15.09
N ALA A 733 -1.19 -23.65 -15.55
CA ALA A 733 -2.38 -23.32 -14.78
C ALA A 733 -3.51 -22.82 -15.66
N VAL A 734 -4.75 -22.99 -15.21
CA VAL A 734 -5.92 -22.25 -15.66
C VAL A 734 -6.30 -21.27 -14.56
N THR A 735 -6.23 -19.97 -14.85
CA THR A 735 -6.42 -18.91 -13.86
C THR A 735 -7.79 -18.24 -13.96
N LYS A 736 -8.44 -18.34 -15.12
CA LYS A 736 -9.78 -17.76 -15.36
C LYS A 736 -10.58 -18.58 -16.34
N ILE A 737 -11.89 -18.71 -16.08
CA ILE A 737 -12.85 -19.39 -16.94
C ILE A 737 -14.16 -18.61 -16.97
N ASP A 738 -14.45 -17.95 -18.08
CA ASP A 738 -15.75 -17.32 -18.33
C ASP A 738 -16.71 -18.26 -19.08
N HIS A 739 -16.20 -19.40 -19.57
CA HIS A 739 -16.98 -20.39 -20.30
C HIS A 739 -17.75 -21.31 -19.33
N PRO A 740 -19.04 -21.64 -19.58
CA PRO A 740 -19.76 -22.58 -18.74
C PRO A 740 -19.21 -24.01 -18.85
N ALA A 741 -19.10 -24.71 -17.72
CA ALA A 741 -18.69 -26.11 -17.71
C ALA A 741 -19.70 -26.99 -18.49
N TRP A 742 -19.19 -27.97 -19.24
CA TRP A 742 -19.97 -29.03 -19.88
C TRP A 742 -20.98 -28.57 -20.95
N GLN A 743 -20.81 -27.37 -21.50
CA GLN A 743 -21.68 -26.84 -22.54
C GLN A 743 -20.91 -26.65 -23.84
N THR A 744 -21.16 -27.49 -24.84
CA THR A 744 -20.45 -27.37 -26.13
C THR A 744 -21.07 -26.27 -26.98
N ALA A 745 -20.76 -25.01 -26.68
CA ALA A 745 -21.31 -23.82 -27.32
C ALA A 745 -20.27 -22.68 -27.40
N PRO A 746 -20.40 -21.73 -28.35
CA PRO A 746 -19.52 -20.56 -28.42
C PRO A 746 -19.66 -19.61 -27.23
N GLY A 747 -18.59 -18.86 -26.94
CA GLY A 747 -18.53 -17.84 -25.89
C GLY A 747 -17.47 -18.13 -24.84
N GLY A 748 -17.29 -17.20 -23.89
CA GLY A 748 -16.38 -17.34 -22.75
C GLY A 748 -14.88 -17.39 -23.10
N TRP A 749 -14.08 -16.52 -22.49
CA TRP A 749 -12.63 -16.67 -22.52
C TRP A 749 -12.18 -17.60 -21.40
N ILE A 750 -11.15 -18.40 -21.67
CA ILE A 750 -10.31 -18.98 -20.64
C ILE A 750 -8.93 -18.32 -20.67
N GLU A 751 -8.28 -18.23 -19.51
CA GLU A 751 -6.91 -17.76 -19.39
C GLU A 751 -6.06 -18.85 -18.76
N THR A 752 -4.94 -19.16 -19.40
CA THR A 752 -3.98 -20.17 -18.97
C THR A 752 -2.58 -19.57 -18.90
N ILE A 753 -1.71 -20.17 -18.09
CA ILE A 753 -0.32 -19.73 -17.92
C ILE A 753 0.61 -20.83 -18.41
N TYR A 754 1.68 -20.45 -19.10
CA TYR A 754 2.85 -21.30 -19.36
C TYR A 754 4.12 -20.56 -18.90
N LYS A 755 4.93 -21.22 -18.08
CA LYS A 755 6.22 -20.73 -17.60
C LYS A 755 7.32 -21.25 -18.51
N ILE A 756 7.98 -20.34 -19.22
CA ILE A 756 9.13 -20.67 -20.07
C ILE A 756 10.34 -20.88 -19.18
N ASP A 757 10.86 -22.11 -19.18
CA ASP A 757 12.13 -22.44 -18.52
C ASP A 757 13.31 -21.93 -19.37
N GLU A 758 14.26 -21.24 -18.75
CA GLU A 758 15.44 -20.69 -19.44
C GLU A 758 16.32 -21.79 -20.05
N ASP A 759 16.28 -22.98 -19.44
CA ASP A 759 17.05 -24.17 -19.81
C ASP A 759 16.20 -25.19 -20.59
N ALA A 760 15.02 -24.79 -21.10
CA ALA A 760 14.18 -25.69 -21.87
C ALA A 760 14.93 -26.29 -23.08
N TRP A 761 14.79 -27.61 -23.26
CA TRP A 761 15.52 -28.40 -24.25
C TRP A 761 15.43 -27.84 -25.68
N TYR A 762 14.31 -27.21 -26.03
CA TYR A 762 14.07 -26.70 -27.37
C TYR A 762 14.90 -25.46 -27.73
N PHE A 763 15.43 -24.72 -26.75
CA PHE A 763 16.38 -23.62 -27.03
C PHE A 763 17.76 -24.17 -27.41
N ALA A 764 18.24 -25.17 -26.66
CA ALA A 764 19.48 -25.88 -26.98
C ALA A 764 19.35 -26.59 -28.34
N ALA A 765 18.25 -27.31 -28.56
CA ALA A 765 18.01 -28.03 -29.81
C ALA A 765 17.89 -27.12 -31.05
N ASN A 766 17.43 -25.87 -30.88
CA ASN A 766 17.30 -24.92 -31.98
C ASN A 766 18.56 -24.07 -32.20
N HIS A 767 19.55 -24.14 -31.30
CA HIS A 767 20.72 -23.26 -31.25
C HIS A 767 20.34 -21.77 -31.24
N SER A 768 19.29 -21.42 -30.49
CA SER A 768 18.76 -20.05 -30.47
C SER A 768 18.11 -19.72 -29.13
N ASP A 769 18.14 -18.44 -28.77
CA ASP A 769 17.38 -17.91 -27.65
C ASP A 769 15.91 -17.69 -27.98
N THR A 770 15.53 -17.75 -29.25
CA THR A 770 14.14 -17.60 -29.72
C THR A 770 13.40 -18.92 -29.68
N MET A 771 12.17 -18.89 -29.15
CA MET A 771 11.28 -20.05 -29.07
C MET A 771 10.97 -20.58 -30.49
N PRO A 772 11.19 -21.89 -30.76
CA PRO A 772 10.85 -22.48 -32.05
C PRO A 772 9.35 -22.38 -32.35
N PHE A 773 9.00 -22.33 -33.63
CA PHE A 773 7.62 -22.08 -34.02
C PHE A 773 6.68 -23.20 -33.59
N CYS A 774 7.09 -24.47 -33.70
CA CYS A 774 6.28 -25.58 -33.21
C CYS A 774 5.93 -25.45 -31.73
N ILE A 775 6.85 -25.01 -30.88
CA ILE A 775 6.62 -24.80 -29.45
C ILE A 775 5.66 -23.64 -29.23
N LEU A 776 5.90 -22.50 -29.89
CA LEU A 776 5.00 -21.35 -29.81
C LEU A 776 3.57 -21.71 -30.23
N LEU A 777 3.42 -22.48 -31.30
CA LEU A 777 2.12 -22.90 -31.78
C LEU A 777 1.43 -23.83 -30.78
N GLU A 778 2.15 -24.78 -30.18
CA GLU A 778 1.58 -25.67 -29.15
C GLU A 778 1.18 -24.93 -27.87
N VAL A 779 1.98 -23.96 -27.43
CA VAL A 779 1.62 -23.04 -26.34
C VAL A 779 0.26 -22.38 -26.62
N ALA A 780 0.01 -21.99 -27.87
CA ALA A 780 -1.27 -21.39 -28.27
C ALA A 780 -2.40 -22.42 -28.45
N LEU A 781 -2.10 -23.67 -28.84
CA LEU A 781 -3.10 -24.66 -29.26
C LEU A 781 -3.56 -25.62 -28.14
N GLN A 782 -2.71 -25.98 -27.18
CA GLN A 782 -3.09 -26.91 -26.10
C GLN A 782 -4.27 -26.38 -25.26
N PRO A 783 -4.36 -25.07 -24.95
CA PRO A 783 -5.53 -24.52 -24.26
C PRO A 783 -6.84 -24.70 -25.04
N CYS A 784 -6.82 -24.78 -26.38
CA CYS A 784 -8.01 -25.10 -27.19
C CYS A 784 -8.51 -26.53 -26.91
N GLY A 785 -7.59 -27.50 -26.84
CA GLY A 785 -7.93 -28.89 -26.51
C GLY A 785 -8.46 -29.03 -25.08
N TRP A 786 -7.87 -28.30 -24.14
CA TRP A 786 -8.35 -28.24 -22.77
C TRP A 786 -9.76 -27.62 -22.69
N LEU A 787 -9.99 -26.49 -23.35
CA LEU A 787 -11.30 -25.83 -23.42
C LEU A 787 -12.36 -26.72 -24.04
N ALA A 788 -12.01 -27.48 -25.09
CA ALA A 788 -12.94 -28.40 -25.73
C ALA A 788 -13.39 -29.53 -24.78
N ALA A 789 -12.47 -30.05 -23.96
CA ALA A 789 -12.79 -31.00 -22.90
C ALA A 789 -13.65 -30.33 -21.80
N TYR A 790 -13.24 -29.17 -21.29
CA TYR A 790 -14.02 -28.44 -20.28
C TYR A 790 -15.45 -28.08 -20.76
N GLY A 791 -15.60 -27.72 -22.04
CA GLY A 791 -16.89 -27.51 -22.72
C GLY A 791 -17.68 -28.80 -23.00
N GLY A 792 -17.17 -29.96 -22.58
CA GLY A 792 -17.88 -31.23 -22.62
C GLY A 792 -17.99 -31.88 -24.00
N ALA A 793 -17.12 -31.55 -24.97
CA ALA A 793 -17.24 -32.07 -26.33
C ALA A 793 -17.32 -33.60 -26.38
N ALA A 794 -16.45 -34.28 -25.62
CA ALA A 794 -16.41 -35.75 -25.52
C ALA A 794 -17.64 -36.36 -24.84
N LEU A 795 -18.30 -35.63 -23.93
CA LEU A 795 -19.52 -36.07 -23.25
C LEU A 795 -20.72 -36.16 -24.20
N THR A 796 -20.65 -35.49 -25.36
CA THR A 796 -21.77 -35.45 -26.32
C THR A 796 -21.84 -36.65 -27.26
N SER A 797 -20.88 -37.56 -27.21
CA SER A 797 -20.85 -38.81 -27.98
C SER A 797 -20.70 -40.01 -27.04
N THR A 798 -21.17 -41.18 -27.45
CA THR A 798 -20.88 -42.47 -26.81
C THR A 798 -19.70 -43.20 -27.45
N GLU A 799 -19.28 -42.78 -28.65
CA GLU A 799 -18.13 -43.33 -29.36
C GLU A 799 -16.83 -42.62 -28.97
N ARG A 800 -15.69 -43.29 -29.19
CA ARG A 800 -14.37 -42.67 -29.06
C ARG A 800 -14.20 -41.59 -30.13
N LEU A 801 -13.91 -40.36 -29.69
CA LEU A 801 -13.62 -39.24 -30.56
C LEU A 801 -12.12 -38.94 -30.56
N HIS A 802 -11.57 -38.77 -31.74
CA HIS A 802 -10.19 -38.36 -31.99
C HIS A 802 -10.12 -36.85 -32.25
N PHE A 803 -9.19 -36.16 -31.60
CA PHE A 803 -9.03 -34.71 -31.70
C PHE A 803 -7.93 -34.35 -32.69
N ARG A 804 -8.23 -33.54 -33.70
CA ARG A 804 -7.26 -33.13 -34.72
C ARG A 804 -7.40 -31.64 -35.04
N ASN A 805 -6.27 -30.94 -35.13
CA ASN A 805 -6.27 -29.61 -35.71
C ASN A 805 -6.56 -29.72 -37.21
N LEU A 806 -7.34 -28.79 -37.75
CA LEU A 806 -7.74 -28.78 -39.16
C LEU A 806 -7.15 -27.61 -39.94
N GLY A 807 -6.65 -26.61 -39.22
CA GLY A 807 -5.97 -25.45 -39.78
C GLY A 807 -6.05 -24.22 -38.87
N GLY A 808 -5.49 -23.13 -39.35
CA GLY A 808 -5.54 -21.85 -38.68
C GLY A 808 -4.80 -20.77 -39.44
N LYS A 809 -4.99 -19.54 -38.98
CA LYS A 809 -4.30 -18.35 -39.48
C LYS A 809 -3.90 -17.48 -38.31
N ALA A 810 -2.65 -17.07 -38.28
CA ALA A 810 -2.10 -16.35 -37.14
C ALA A 810 -0.97 -15.41 -37.55
N LYS A 811 -0.60 -14.53 -36.61
CA LYS A 811 0.42 -13.52 -36.77
C LYS A 811 1.26 -13.44 -35.50
N LEU A 812 2.57 -13.55 -35.66
CA LEU A 812 3.53 -13.24 -34.61
C LEU A 812 3.70 -11.73 -34.52
N ILE A 813 3.45 -11.14 -33.36
CA ILE A 813 3.66 -9.71 -33.10
C ILE A 813 5.07 -9.48 -32.57
N LYS A 814 5.54 -10.36 -31.67
CA LYS A 814 6.87 -10.29 -31.06
C LYS A 814 7.40 -11.67 -30.73
N ASN A 815 8.67 -11.93 -31.02
CA ASN A 815 9.32 -13.19 -30.66
C ASN A 815 9.44 -13.37 -29.14
N LEU A 816 9.17 -14.59 -28.68
CA LEU A 816 9.44 -15.03 -27.30
C LEU A 816 10.86 -15.61 -27.22
N THR A 817 11.53 -15.36 -26.10
CA THR A 817 12.88 -15.85 -25.82
C THR A 817 12.93 -16.64 -24.52
N ARG A 818 14.05 -17.33 -24.26
CA ARG A 818 14.26 -18.06 -23.01
C ARG A 818 14.05 -17.21 -21.75
N ARG A 819 14.31 -15.89 -21.85
CA ARG A 819 14.16 -14.92 -20.75
C ARG A 819 12.78 -14.26 -20.68
N SER A 820 11.80 -14.76 -21.42
CA SER A 820 10.45 -14.18 -21.43
C SER A 820 9.62 -14.57 -20.20
N GLY A 821 10.04 -15.57 -19.42
CA GLY A 821 9.34 -15.99 -18.21
C GLY A 821 7.92 -16.51 -18.51
N ALA A 822 6.94 -16.10 -17.70
CA ALA A 822 5.56 -16.56 -17.85
C ALA A 822 4.83 -15.84 -19.00
N VAL A 823 4.10 -16.62 -19.79
CA VAL A 823 3.16 -16.12 -20.80
C VAL A 823 1.74 -16.54 -20.45
N LYS A 824 0.79 -15.65 -20.75
CA LYS A 824 -0.64 -15.87 -20.59
C LYS A 824 -1.24 -16.21 -21.94
N ILE A 825 -2.04 -17.26 -22.01
CA ILE A 825 -2.73 -17.66 -23.25
C ILE A 825 -4.23 -17.55 -23.02
N ARG A 826 -4.87 -16.76 -23.87
CA ARG A 826 -6.31 -16.56 -23.88
C ARG A 826 -6.89 -17.30 -25.07
N VAL A 827 -7.92 -18.13 -24.81
CA VAL A 827 -8.65 -18.85 -25.87
C VAL A 827 -10.14 -18.72 -25.62
N ARG A 828 -10.92 -18.58 -26.70
CA ARG A 828 -12.38 -18.71 -26.66
C ARG A 828 -12.89 -19.52 -27.84
N MET A 829 -13.97 -20.26 -27.62
CA MET A 829 -14.69 -20.96 -28.68
C MET A 829 -15.60 -19.96 -29.40
N THR A 830 -15.47 -19.84 -30.72
CA THR A 830 -16.22 -18.87 -31.54
C THR A 830 -17.35 -19.50 -32.33
N ASP A 831 -17.24 -20.77 -32.67
CA ASP A 831 -18.27 -21.52 -33.38
C ASP A 831 -18.18 -23.02 -33.07
N VAL A 832 -19.32 -23.70 -33.10
CA VAL A 832 -19.44 -25.16 -32.94
C VAL A 832 -20.41 -25.69 -33.98
N SER A 833 -19.95 -26.61 -34.82
CA SER A 833 -20.79 -27.31 -35.79
C SER A 833 -20.75 -28.82 -35.57
N LYS A 834 -21.90 -29.48 -35.81
CA LYS A 834 -22.06 -30.93 -35.67
C LYS A 834 -22.69 -31.49 -36.94
N ALA A 835 -21.99 -32.39 -37.63
CA ALA A 835 -22.50 -33.04 -38.84
C ALA A 835 -21.81 -34.39 -39.07
N GLY A 836 -22.58 -35.42 -39.46
CA GLY A 836 -22.03 -36.71 -39.92
C GLY A 836 -21.11 -37.43 -38.92
N GLY A 837 -21.40 -37.37 -37.62
CA GLY A 837 -20.56 -37.97 -36.57
C GLY A 837 -19.30 -37.16 -36.21
N MET A 838 -19.17 -35.93 -36.74
CA MET A 838 -18.05 -35.04 -36.47
C MET A 838 -18.50 -33.78 -35.73
N ILE A 839 -17.63 -33.26 -34.86
CA ILE A 839 -17.80 -31.95 -34.20
C ILE A 839 -16.63 -31.06 -34.62
N ILE A 840 -16.91 -29.90 -35.20
CA ILE A 840 -15.86 -28.92 -35.53
C ILE A 840 -16.04 -27.70 -34.62
N GLN A 841 -14.95 -27.27 -34.02
CA GLN A 841 -14.90 -26.14 -33.11
C GLN A 841 -13.89 -25.11 -33.63
N HIS A 842 -14.32 -23.86 -33.71
CA HIS A 842 -13.47 -22.72 -34.07
C HIS A 842 -13.06 -21.96 -32.81
N PHE A 843 -11.84 -21.44 -32.80
CA PHE A 843 -11.26 -20.74 -31.67
C PHE A 843 -10.55 -19.46 -32.09
N ASP A 844 -10.67 -18.43 -31.26
CA ASP A 844 -9.72 -17.32 -31.23
C ASP A 844 -8.63 -17.65 -30.20
N MET A 845 -7.38 -17.31 -30.52
CA MET A 845 -6.22 -17.50 -29.64
C MET A 845 -5.38 -16.22 -29.55
N ASP A 846 -4.92 -15.91 -28.34
CA ASP A 846 -4.09 -14.75 -28.02
C ASP A 846 -3.07 -15.10 -26.93
N VAL A 847 -1.80 -15.24 -27.31
CA VAL A 847 -0.66 -15.38 -26.40
C VAL A 847 -0.18 -14.00 -26.03
N GLN A 848 -0.07 -13.73 -24.74
CA GLN A 848 0.30 -12.45 -24.15
C GLN A 848 1.53 -12.60 -23.27
N HIS A 849 2.42 -11.62 -23.34
CA HIS A 849 3.56 -11.48 -22.43
C HIS A 849 3.51 -10.08 -21.83
N LYS A 850 3.51 -9.98 -20.50
CA LYS A 850 3.35 -8.72 -19.75
C LYS A 850 2.15 -7.88 -20.22
N GLY A 851 0.98 -8.53 -20.33
CA GLY A 851 -0.29 -7.91 -20.73
C GLY A 851 -0.41 -7.52 -22.21
N ARG A 852 0.62 -7.75 -23.03
CA ARG A 852 0.62 -7.40 -24.46
C ARG A 852 0.61 -8.64 -25.33
N SER A 853 -0.22 -8.65 -26.37
CA SER A 853 -0.27 -9.74 -27.36
C SER A 853 1.07 -9.90 -28.07
N VAL A 854 1.57 -11.13 -28.12
CA VAL A 854 2.80 -11.53 -28.83
C VAL A 854 2.52 -12.51 -29.97
N TYR A 855 1.45 -13.30 -29.89
CA TYR A 855 1.00 -14.18 -30.98
C TYR A 855 -0.52 -14.27 -30.96
N THR A 856 -1.17 -13.97 -32.08
CA THR A 856 -2.64 -13.94 -32.16
C THR A 856 -3.14 -14.57 -33.45
N GLY A 857 -4.30 -15.20 -33.41
CA GLY A 857 -4.88 -15.82 -34.58
C GLY A 857 -6.17 -16.57 -34.31
N THR A 858 -6.55 -17.37 -35.29
CA THR A 858 -7.71 -18.26 -35.24
C THR A 858 -7.27 -19.68 -35.61
N THR A 859 -7.96 -20.67 -35.06
CA THR A 859 -7.73 -22.07 -35.39
C THR A 859 -9.03 -22.86 -35.29
N ASN A 860 -9.04 -24.07 -35.88
CA ASN A 860 -10.17 -24.97 -35.77
C ASN A 860 -9.72 -26.41 -35.55
N PHE A 861 -10.50 -27.12 -34.73
CA PHE A 861 -10.28 -28.52 -34.39
C PHE A 861 -11.52 -29.34 -34.70
N GLY A 862 -11.29 -30.57 -35.15
CA GLY A 862 -12.33 -31.55 -35.37
C GLY A 862 -12.22 -32.72 -34.39
N PHE A 863 -13.39 -33.17 -33.93
CA PHE A 863 -13.58 -34.45 -33.24
C PHE A 863 -14.18 -35.44 -34.21
N PHE A 864 -13.49 -36.56 -34.41
CA PHE A 864 -13.84 -37.56 -35.41
C PHE A 864 -14.00 -38.95 -34.78
N THR A 865 -14.94 -39.74 -35.28
CA THR A 865 -14.95 -41.18 -35.04
C THR A 865 -13.81 -41.85 -35.83
N ALA A 866 -13.43 -43.07 -35.46
CA ALA A 866 -12.40 -43.83 -36.18
C ALA A 866 -12.78 -44.06 -37.66
N GLU A 867 -14.07 -44.30 -37.95
CA GLU A 867 -14.58 -44.46 -39.31
C GLU A 867 -14.40 -43.17 -40.13
N ALA A 868 -14.78 -42.02 -39.58
CA ALA A 868 -14.62 -40.72 -40.25
C ALA A 868 -13.14 -40.38 -40.54
N LEU A 869 -12.20 -40.80 -39.68
CA LEU A 869 -10.76 -40.62 -39.90
C LEU A 869 -10.16 -41.58 -40.94
N SER A 870 -10.71 -42.78 -41.09
CA SER A 870 -10.17 -43.79 -42.02
C SER A 870 -10.34 -43.41 -43.50
N ASN A 871 -11.29 -42.53 -43.82
CA ASN A 871 -11.64 -42.10 -45.18
C ASN A 871 -10.90 -40.81 -45.63
N GLN A 872 -9.67 -40.59 -45.17
CA GLN A 872 -8.90 -39.39 -45.53
C GLN A 872 -8.41 -39.44 -46.98
N VAL A 873 -8.82 -38.45 -47.78
CA VAL A 873 -8.44 -38.29 -49.20
C VAL A 873 -7.25 -37.34 -49.37
N GLY A 874 -6.78 -36.70 -48.31
CA GLY A 874 -5.77 -35.62 -48.38
C GLY A 874 -6.35 -34.29 -48.89
N ILE A 875 -5.47 -33.33 -49.12
CA ILE A 875 -5.78 -32.06 -49.79
C ILE A 875 -5.90 -32.34 -51.30
N ARG A 876 -7.08 -32.06 -51.89
CA ARG A 876 -7.33 -32.24 -53.34
C ARG A 876 -6.81 -31.02 -54.11
N GLU A 877 -6.07 -31.25 -55.20
CA GLU A 877 -5.45 -30.20 -56.04
C GLU A 877 -4.65 -29.16 -55.23
N PRO A 878 -3.60 -29.57 -54.47
CA PRO A 878 -2.75 -28.59 -53.81
C PRO A 878 -2.15 -27.65 -54.87
N GLU A 879 -2.20 -26.34 -54.63
CA GLU A 879 -1.73 -25.31 -55.59
C GLU A 879 -0.25 -25.49 -55.99
N ALA A 880 0.50 -26.35 -55.29
CA ALA A 880 1.95 -26.51 -55.35
C ALA A 880 2.50 -27.76 -56.05
N PHE A 881 1.71 -28.47 -56.87
CA PHE A 881 2.24 -29.67 -57.53
C PHE A 881 3.19 -29.35 -58.70
N LEU A 882 4.51 -29.30 -58.42
CA LEU A 882 5.53 -29.55 -59.43
C LEU A 882 5.96 -31.02 -59.33
N THR A 883 5.60 -31.82 -60.34
CA THR A 883 6.21 -33.15 -60.53
C THR A 883 7.69 -32.94 -60.79
N LEU A 884 8.54 -33.20 -59.79
CA LEU A 884 9.99 -33.21 -60.00
C LEU A 884 10.34 -34.43 -60.85
N GLU A 885 10.81 -34.23 -62.09
CA GLU A 885 11.30 -35.35 -62.90
C GLU A 885 12.47 -36.03 -62.18
N ARG A 886 12.36 -37.34 -61.96
CA ARG A 886 13.28 -38.18 -61.18
C ARG A 886 14.74 -38.23 -61.67
N ASN A 887 15.11 -37.49 -62.72
CA ASN A 887 16.40 -37.58 -63.39
C ASN A 887 17.06 -36.21 -63.59
N SER A 888 17.45 -35.54 -62.51
CA SER A 888 18.56 -34.59 -62.58
C SER A 888 19.61 -35.04 -61.57
N GLY A 889 20.81 -35.38 -62.03
CA GLY A 889 21.91 -35.96 -61.23
C GLY A 889 22.48 -35.02 -60.17
N ARG A 890 21.64 -34.55 -59.24
CA ARG A 890 22.01 -33.72 -58.09
C ARG A 890 22.19 -34.63 -56.86
N SER A 891 23.28 -34.43 -56.14
CA SER A 891 23.62 -35.17 -54.93
C SER A 891 22.65 -34.84 -53.79
N GLU A 892 22.10 -35.87 -53.13
CA GLU A 892 21.35 -35.72 -51.87
C GLU A 892 22.27 -35.17 -50.77
N ILE A 893 21.73 -34.34 -49.88
CA ILE A 893 22.44 -33.85 -48.68
C ILE A 893 21.79 -34.49 -47.47
N VAL A 894 22.49 -35.42 -46.82
CA VAL A 894 22.02 -36.11 -45.61
C VAL A 894 22.55 -35.38 -44.38
N PHE A 895 21.71 -35.17 -43.37
CA PHE A 895 22.11 -34.55 -42.12
C PHE A 895 22.59 -35.61 -41.12
N GLU A 896 23.68 -35.31 -40.39
CA GLU A 896 24.18 -36.14 -39.30
C GLU A 896 23.40 -35.85 -38.01
N ASP A 897 23.25 -36.83 -37.13
CA ASP A 897 22.56 -36.64 -35.85
C ASP A 897 23.46 -35.89 -34.86
N HIS A 898 22.91 -34.81 -34.30
CA HIS A 898 23.58 -33.94 -33.34
C HIS A 898 22.76 -33.81 -32.08
N ALA A 899 23.44 -33.76 -30.94
CA ALA A 899 22.84 -33.60 -29.64
C ALA A 899 22.33 -32.15 -29.41
N PRO A 900 21.16 -31.98 -28.76
CA PRO A 900 20.39 -33.02 -28.06
C PRO A 900 19.67 -33.99 -29.01
N LEU A 901 19.79 -35.30 -28.73
CA LEU A 901 19.17 -36.35 -29.54
C LEU A 901 17.68 -36.52 -29.24
N THR A 902 17.30 -36.33 -27.98
CA THR A 902 15.93 -36.29 -27.47
C THR A 902 15.78 -35.11 -26.51
N PRO A 903 14.56 -34.71 -26.12
CA PRO A 903 14.35 -33.64 -25.15
C PRO A 903 15.05 -33.83 -23.80
N GLU A 904 15.35 -35.07 -23.41
CA GLU A 904 16.03 -35.41 -22.15
C GLU A 904 17.57 -35.34 -22.26
N ASP A 905 18.12 -35.29 -23.47
CA ASP A 905 19.56 -35.20 -23.71
C ASP A 905 20.08 -33.80 -23.34
N GLN A 906 21.02 -33.75 -22.40
CA GLN A 906 21.59 -32.50 -21.87
C GLN A 906 22.85 -32.05 -22.64
N ARG A 907 23.27 -32.81 -23.65
CA ARG A 907 24.43 -32.47 -24.47
C ARG A 907 24.02 -31.47 -25.55
N THR A 908 24.96 -30.61 -25.91
CA THR A 908 24.79 -29.63 -27.00
C THR A 908 25.99 -29.72 -27.93
N ASP A 909 25.74 -30.11 -29.18
CA ASP A 909 26.75 -30.09 -30.24
C ASP A 909 26.83 -28.70 -30.93
N PRO A 910 27.87 -28.41 -31.72
CA PRO A 910 27.98 -27.15 -32.47
C PRO A 910 26.85 -26.94 -33.49
N ASP A 911 26.47 -25.68 -33.74
CA ASP A 911 25.41 -25.35 -34.69
C ASP A 911 25.87 -25.60 -36.14
N THR A 912 25.23 -26.57 -36.79
CA THR A 912 25.49 -26.91 -38.20
C THR A 912 24.62 -26.12 -39.19
N GLY A 913 23.80 -25.20 -38.69
CA GLY A 913 22.80 -24.46 -39.44
C GLY A 913 21.42 -25.11 -39.48
N MET A 914 21.26 -26.26 -38.86
CA MET A 914 19.98 -26.95 -38.71
C MET A 914 19.76 -27.28 -37.23
N PRO A 915 18.50 -27.40 -36.76
CA PRO A 915 18.23 -27.89 -35.42
C PRO A 915 18.86 -29.26 -35.16
N SER A 916 19.16 -29.52 -33.89
CA SER A 916 19.60 -30.83 -33.38
C SER A 916 18.50 -31.88 -33.50
N ASN A 917 18.85 -33.16 -33.35
CA ASN A 917 17.95 -34.27 -33.66
C ASN A 917 16.65 -34.27 -32.83
N ALA A 918 16.68 -33.77 -31.58
CA ALA A 918 15.48 -33.64 -30.76
C ALA A 918 14.37 -32.78 -31.39
N LEU A 919 14.74 -31.82 -32.27
CA LEU A 919 13.81 -30.88 -32.91
C LEU A 919 13.79 -31.00 -34.45
N ARG A 920 14.78 -31.65 -35.06
CA ARG A 920 14.92 -31.75 -36.51
C ARG A 920 13.89 -32.69 -37.12
N MET A 921 13.13 -32.18 -38.09
CA MET A 921 12.03 -32.89 -38.74
C MET A 921 12.31 -33.17 -40.24
N ILE A 922 13.57 -33.07 -40.66
CA ILE A 922 14.06 -33.41 -42.01
C ILE A 922 15.39 -34.15 -41.87
N ASP A 923 15.52 -35.32 -42.49
CA ASP A 923 16.75 -36.14 -42.44
C ASP A 923 17.69 -35.82 -43.60
N LYS A 924 17.13 -35.45 -44.75
CA LYS A 924 17.90 -35.10 -45.95
C LYS A 924 17.20 -34.12 -46.88
N ILE A 925 18.00 -33.38 -47.65
CA ILE A 925 17.56 -32.56 -48.78
C ILE A 925 17.72 -33.37 -50.06
N THR A 926 16.61 -33.60 -50.77
CA THR A 926 16.60 -34.36 -52.03
C THR A 926 16.49 -33.47 -53.26
N TYR A 927 16.08 -32.21 -53.09
CA TYR A 927 16.05 -31.25 -54.18
C TYR A 927 16.33 -29.84 -53.67
N LEU A 928 17.20 -29.11 -54.37
CA LEU A 928 17.46 -27.70 -54.12
C LEU A 928 17.73 -27.00 -55.46
N ASP A 929 16.94 -25.98 -55.77
CA ASP A 929 17.14 -25.10 -56.91
C ASP A 929 16.77 -23.66 -56.54
N PHE A 930 17.69 -22.72 -56.72
CA PHE A 930 17.47 -21.32 -56.33
C PHE A 930 16.62 -20.50 -57.32
N LYS A 931 16.18 -21.09 -58.44
CA LYS A 931 15.42 -20.44 -59.52
C LYS A 931 14.15 -21.20 -59.93
N ALA A 932 13.93 -22.41 -59.43
CA ALA A 932 12.69 -23.17 -59.66
C ALA A 932 11.56 -22.75 -58.70
N GLY A 933 10.50 -23.55 -58.64
CA GLY A 933 9.34 -23.31 -57.76
C GLY A 933 8.24 -22.49 -58.43
N LEU A 934 7.11 -22.33 -57.75
CA LEU A 934 5.90 -21.69 -58.31
C LEU A 934 6.13 -20.23 -58.71
N HIS A 935 7.06 -19.55 -58.03
CA HIS A 935 7.35 -18.13 -58.24
C HIS A 935 8.69 -17.90 -58.98
N GLY A 936 9.41 -18.96 -59.35
CA GLY A 936 10.73 -18.87 -59.98
C GLY A 936 11.82 -18.24 -59.09
N LYS A 937 11.66 -18.30 -57.76
CA LYS A 937 12.62 -17.72 -56.78
C LYS A 937 13.34 -18.75 -55.92
N GLY A 938 12.94 -20.02 -56.04
CA GLY A 938 13.52 -21.13 -55.28
C GLY A 938 12.52 -22.28 -55.06
N LEU A 939 13.01 -23.50 -55.12
CA LEU A 939 12.33 -24.71 -54.66
C LEU A 939 13.32 -25.58 -53.88
N ILE A 940 12.91 -26.00 -52.71
CA ILE A 940 13.63 -26.98 -51.89
C ILE A 940 12.68 -28.09 -51.45
N GLN A 941 13.18 -29.32 -51.46
CA GLN A 941 12.48 -30.50 -50.96
C GLN A 941 13.37 -31.24 -49.95
N GLY A 942 12.78 -31.59 -48.82
CA GLY A 942 13.38 -32.50 -47.85
C GLY A 942 12.53 -33.74 -47.61
N GLU A 943 13.16 -34.76 -47.05
CA GLU A 943 12.53 -36.01 -46.68
C GLU A 943 12.86 -36.38 -45.24
N LYS A 944 11.90 -36.99 -44.55
CA LYS A 944 12.08 -37.63 -43.26
C LYS A 944 11.55 -39.06 -43.32
N GLN A 945 12.33 -40.01 -42.83
CA GLN A 945 11.87 -41.36 -42.56
C GLN A 945 11.10 -41.35 -41.25
N VAL A 946 9.90 -41.94 -41.25
CA VAL A 946 9.08 -42.04 -40.04
C VAL A 946 9.68 -43.12 -39.15
N ASP A 947 10.14 -42.74 -37.96
CA ASP A 947 10.57 -43.67 -36.93
C ASP A 947 9.46 -43.80 -35.87
N PRO A 948 8.85 -44.99 -35.71
CA PRO A 948 7.78 -45.22 -34.74
C PRO A 948 8.16 -44.96 -33.28
N ASP A 949 9.45 -44.89 -32.95
CA ASP A 949 9.96 -44.76 -31.59
C ASP A 949 10.41 -43.32 -31.25
N GLU A 950 10.14 -42.34 -32.14
CA GLU A 950 10.42 -40.94 -31.85
C GLU A 950 9.63 -40.44 -30.63
N TRP A 951 10.31 -39.63 -29.80
CA TRP A 951 9.80 -39.16 -28.51
C TRP A 951 8.41 -38.51 -28.61
N PHE A 952 8.13 -37.82 -29.71
CA PHE A 952 6.86 -37.11 -29.88
C PHE A 952 5.68 -38.06 -30.10
N PHE A 953 5.86 -39.29 -30.60
CA PHE A 953 4.76 -40.29 -30.64
C PHE A 953 4.39 -40.78 -29.24
N HIS A 954 5.33 -40.75 -28.30
CA HIS A 954 5.07 -41.07 -26.90
C HIS A 954 4.48 -39.90 -26.12
N ALA A 955 4.84 -38.66 -26.49
CA ALA A 955 4.40 -37.45 -25.81
C ALA A 955 3.05 -36.91 -26.34
N HIS A 956 2.84 -36.95 -27.65
CA HIS A 956 1.68 -36.33 -28.30
C HIS A 956 0.54 -37.34 -28.43
N PHE A 957 -0.51 -37.10 -27.62
CA PHE A 957 -1.69 -37.96 -27.47
C PHE A 957 -1.32 -39.44 -27.25
N TYR A 958 -0.78 -39.78 -26.07
CA TYR A 958 -0.22 -41.12 -25.81
C TYR A 958 -1.18 -42.31 -26.05
N GLN A 959 -2.50 -42.10 -25.98
CA GLN A 959 -3.53 -43.11 -26.28
C GLN A 959 -3.97 -43.10 -27.76
N ASP A 960 -3.56 -42.10 -28.53
CA ASP A 960 -3.82 -41.89 -29.96
C ASP A 960 -2.55 -41.36 -30.69
N PRO A 961 -1.44 -42.13 -30.72
CA PRO A 961 -0.13 -41.60 -31.13
C PRO A 961 -0.12 -41.06 -32.55
N VAL A 962 0.22 -39.79 -32.70
CA VAL A 962 0.30 -39.06 -33.97
C VAL A 962 1.36 -37.98 -33.85
N CYS A 963 2.07 -37.67 -34.94
CA CYS A 963 3.01 -36.54 -34.94
C CYS A 963 2.24 -35.22 -34.70
N PRO A 964 2.72 -34.34 -33.81
CA PRO A 964 2.21 -32.97 -33.70
C PRO A 964 2.21 -32.25 -35.05
N GLY A 965 1.10 -31.64 -35.43
CA GLY A 965 1.02 -30.86 -36.67
C GLY A 965 2.02 -29.70 -36.69
N SER A 966 2.25 -29.11 -35.52
CA SER A 966 3.26 -28.08 -35.24
C SER A 966 4.67 -28.51 -35.66
N LEU A 967 5.10 -29.75 -35.36
CA LEU A 967 6.40 -30.29 -35.81
C LEU A 967 6.44 -30.50 -37.33
N GLY A 968 5.33 -30.89 -37.95
CA GLY A 968 5.26 -30.96 -39.41
C GLY A 968 5.37 -29.58 -40.07
N LEU A 969 4.82 -28.51 -39.48
CA LEU A 969 5.06 -27.14 -39.95
C LEU A 969 6.52 -26.69 -39.74
N GLU A 970 7.13 -27.11 -38.63
CA GLU A 970 8.55 -26.84 -38.34
C GLU A 970 9.46 -27.45 -39.40
N SER A 971 9.16 -28.66 -39.87
CA SER A 971 9.92 -29.31 -40.96
C SER A 971 10.04 -28.43 -42.21
N PHE A 972 9.00 -27.67 -42.53
CA PHE A 972 8.97 -26.74 -43.65
C PHE A 972 9.78 -25.48 -43.38
N LEU A 973 9.71 -24.92 -42.17
CA LEU A 973 10.56 -23.78 -41.78
C LEU A 973 12.05 -24.15 -41.79
N GLN A 974 12.38 -25.37 -41.39
CA GLN A 974 13.73 -25.92 -41.49
C GLN A 974 14.24 -25.95 -42.94
N LEU A 975 13.38 -26.24 -43.93
CA LEU A 975 13.76 -26.11 -45.34
C LEU A 975 14.04 -24.67 -45.75
N ILE A 976 13.23 -23.70 -45.30
CA ILE A 976 13.45 -22.28 -45.58
C ILE A 976 14.78 -21.83 -44.96
N ARG A 977 15.06 -22.23 -43.71
CA ARG A 977 16.34 -22.01 -43.01
C ARG A 977 17.51 -22.51 -43.84
N PHE A 978 17.49 -23.79 -44.24
CA PHE A 978 18.55 -24.39 -45.04
C PHE A 978 18.72 -23.70 -46.41
N PHE A 979 17.62 -23.39 -47.09
CA PHE A 979 17.63 -22.69 -48.36
C PHE A 979 18.37 -21.36 -48.27
N MET A 980 18.10 -20.55 -47.24
CA MET A 980 18.77 -19.26 -47.04
C MET A 980 20.26 -19.41 -46.76
N ILE A 981 20.63 -20.35 -45.88
CA ILE A 981 22.04 -20.64 -45.55
C ILE A 981 22.81 -20.99 -46.82
N LYS A 982 22.28 -21.88 -47.66
CA LYS A 982 22.95 -22.28 -48.91
C LYS A 982 22.90 -21.21 -49.99
N LYS A 983 21.83 -20.43 -50.10
CA LYS A 983 21.69 -19.39 -51.13
C LYS A 983 22.70 -18.25 -50.94
N PHE A 984 22.95 -17.86 -49.69
CA PHE A 984 23.80 -16.73 -49.36
C PHE A 984 25.16 -17.14 -48.76
N SER A 985 25.45 -18.44 -48.66
CA SER A 985 26.68 -18.97 -48.05
C SER A 985 26.90 -18.43 -46.63
N LEU A 986 25.83 -18.41 -45.82
CA LEU A 986 25.86 -17.88 -44.47
C LEU A 986 26.59 -18.83 -43.52
N ASP A 987 27.30 -18.25 -42.55
CA ASP A 987 27.86 -18.96 -41.40
C ASP A 987 26.78 -19.08 -40.31
N PRO A 988 26.26 -20.28 -40.02
CA PRO A 988 25.18 -20.49 -39.07
C PRO A 988 25.37 -19.85 -37.70
N GLU A 989 26.59 -19.90 -37.15
CA GLU A 989 26.90 -19.42 -35.81
C GLU A 989 26.74 -17.89 -35.67
N GLN A 990 26.60 -17.17 -36.78
CA GLN A 990 26.44 -15.72 -36.80
C GLN A 990 24.97 -15.28 -36.90
N PHE A 991 24.01 -16.20 -37.01
CA PHE A 991 22.59 -15.87 -37.20
C PHE A 991 21.66 -16.60 -36.25
N ALA A 992 20.66 -15.89 -35.73
CA ALA A 992 19.58 -16.45 -34.94
C ALA A 992 18.35 -16.77 -35.82
N PRO A 993 17.80 -17.99 -35.80
CA PRO A 993 16.54 -18.33 -36.46
C PRO A 993 15.33 -17.73 -35.73
N ALA A 994 14.42 -17.12 -36.49
CA ALA A 994 13.15 -16.58 -35.96
C ALA A 994 12.08 -16.47 -37.05
N ILE A 995 10.80 -16.58 -36.66
CA ILE A 995 9.70 -16.14 -37.54
C ILE A 995 9.68 -14.61 -37.60
N VAL A 996 9.38 -14.09 -38.79
CA VAL A 996 9.28 -12.65 -39.01
C VAL A 996 8.06 -12.07 -38.29
N GLU A 997 8.32 -11.07 -37.47
CA GLU A 997 7.29 -10.33 -36.77
C GLU A 997 6.39 -9.58 -37.74
N ASN A 998 5.15 -9.43 -37.32
CA ASN A 998 4.06 -8.81 -38.05
C ASN A 998 3.73 -9.42 -39.42
N HIS A 999 4.17 -10.64 -39.67
CA HIS A 999 3.81 -11.42 -40.85
C HIS A 999 2.72 -12.44 -40.51
N GLU A 1000 1.69 -12.51 -41.35
CA GLU A 1000 0.56 -13.42 -41.16
C GLU A 1000 0.78 -14.70 -41.98
N HIS A 1001 0.52 -15.85 -41.37
CA HIS A 1001 0.69 -17.18 -41.98
C HIS A 1001 -0.53 -18.06 -41.75
N GLU A 1002 -0.74 -18.99 -42.67
CA GLU A 1002 -1.90 -19.90 -42.67
C GLU A 1002 -1.46 -21.33 -42.91
N TRP A 1003 -2.11 -22.27 -42.22
CA TRP A 1003 -1.90 -23.70 -42.41
C TRP A 1003 -3.23 -24.45 -42.49
N THR A 1004 -3.23 -25.53 -43.26
CA THR A 1004 -4.37 -26.45 -43.39
C THR A 1004 -3.90 -27.88 -43.21
N TYR A 1005 -4.69 -28.68 -42.48
CA TYR A 1005 -4.45 -30.11 -42.27
C TYR A 1005 -5.61 -30.95 -42.81
N ARG A 1006 -5.31 -31.92 -43.67
CA ARG A 1006 -6.26 -32.94 -44.19
C ARG A 1006 -5.66 -34.34 -44.16
N GLY A 1007 -4.94 -34.66 -43.09
CA GLY A 1007 -4.41 -35.99 -42.82
C GLY A 1007 -3.50 -36.01 -41.59
N GLN A 1008 -2.81 -37.12 -41.37
CA GLN A 1008 -1.99 -37.32 -40.18
C GLN A 1008 -0.73 -38.13 -40.49
N ILE A 1009 0.34 -37.90 -39.71
CA ILE A 1009 1.55 -38.72 -39.70
C ILE A 1009 1.43 -39.65 -38.48
N ILE A 1010 1.23 -40.94 -38.73
CA ILE A 1010 1.09 -41.98 -37.71
C ILE A 1010 2.26 -42.97 -37.78
N ARG A 1011 2.42 -43.78 -36.73
CA ARG A 1011 3.54 -44.72 -36.57
C ARG A 1011 3.69 -45.74 -37.70
N SER A 1012 2.61 -46.06 -38.42
CA SER A 1012 2.66 -47.01 -39.54
C SER A 1012 3.06 -46.38 -40.88
N ASN A 1013 3.17 -45.05 -40.95
CA ASN A 1013 3.66 -44.40 -42.15
C ASN A 1013 5.15 -44.69 -42.35
N SER A 1014 5.60 -44.62 -43.60
CA SER A 1014 7.00 -44.90 -43.94
C SER A 1014 7.81 -43.63 -44.14
N LYS A 1015 7.23 -42.64 -44.82
CA LYS A 1015 7.99 -41.48 -45.30
C LYS A 1015 7.19 -40.20 -45.33
N VAL A 1016 7.83 -39.12 -44.90
CA VAL A 1016 7.38 -37.73 -45.04
C VAL A 1016 8.21 -37.03 -46.11
N VAL A 1017 7.55 -36.28 -46.99
CA VAL A 1017 8.18 -35.41 -48.00
C VAL A 1017 7.64 -34.00 -47.83
N VAL A 1018 8.53 -33.02 -47.75
CA VAL A 1018 8.18 -31.62 -47.51
C VAL A 1018 8.75 -30.77 -48.62
N GLN A 1019 7.94 -29.87 -49.18
CA GLN A 1019 8.35 -28.95 -50.24
C GLN A 1019 8.14 -27.51 -49.82
N ALA A 1020 9.11 -26.64 -50.12
CA ALA A 1020 8.99 -25.19 -49.96
C ALA A 1020 9.27 -24.46 -51.27
N HIS A 1021 8.30 -23.65 -51.69
CA HIS A 1021 8.35 -22.80 -52.87
C HIS A 1021 8.56 -21.36 -52.42
N ILE A 1022 9.76 -20.84 -52.67
CA ILE A 1022 10.16 -19.50 -52.23
C ILE A 1022 9.44 -18.48 -53.10
N SER A 1023 8.76 -17.50 -52.49
CA SER A 1023 8.09 -16.39 -53.15
C SER A 1023 8.89 -15.09 -53.03
N ALA A 1024 9.60 -14.91 -51.91
CA ALA A 1024 10.51 -13.79 -51.69
C ALA A 1024 11.73 -14.25 -50.88
N CYS A 1025 12.89 -13.66 -51.14
CA CYS A 1025 14.11 -13.94 -50.38
C CYS A 1025 15.08 -12.75 -50.50
N SER A 1026 15.55 -12.22 -49.38
CA SER A 1026 16.42 -11.04 -49.32
C SER A 1026 17.44 -11.15 -48.19
N LEU A 1027 18.62 -10.56 -48.41
CA LEU A 1027 19.68 -10.37 -47.42
C LEU A 1027 19.93 -8.86 -47.28
N ASP A 1028 19.94 -8.37 -46.05
CA ASP A 1028 20.27 -6.99 -45.69
C ASP A 1028 21.14 -6.93 -44.42
N GLU A 1029 21.41 -5.73 -43.91
CA GLU A 1029 22.27 -5.51 -42.73
C GLU A 1029 21.72 -6.16 -41.44
N THR A 1030 20.42 -6.45 -41.38
CA THR A 1030 19.76 -7.06 -40.23
C THR A 1030 19.74 -8.59 -40.30
N GLY A 1031 20.04 -9.15 -41.48
CA GLY A 1031 20.11 -10.59 -41.71
C GLY A 1031 19.41 -11.00 -43.00
N CYS A 1032 19.00 -12.27 -43.05
CA CYS A 1032 18.33 -12.86 -44.20
C CYS A 1032 16.87 -13.19 -43.86
N ARG A 1033 15.96 -13.00 -44.81
CA ARG A 1033 14.57 -13.44 -44.71
C ARG A 1033 14.07 -14.09 -45.99
N ALA A 1034 13.16 -15.04 -45.85
CA ALA A 1034 12.49 -15.67 -46.98
C ALA A 1034 11.02 -15.96 -46.66
N THR A 1035 10.17 -15.71 -47.66
CA THR A 1035 8.75 -16.06 -47.64
C THR A 1035 8.53 -17.24 -48.57
N ALA A 1036 7.73 -18.21 -48.13
CA ALA A 1036 7.45 -19.41 -48.91
C ALA A 1036 6.04 -19.94 -48.64
N ASP A 1037 5.54 -20.67 -49.64
CA ASP A 1037 4.42 -21.59 -49.54
C ASP A 1037 4.95 -23.02 -49.58
N GLY A 1038 4.22 -23.98 -49.05
CA GLY A 1038 4.69 -25.35 -49.02
C GLY A 1038 3.61 -26.40 -48.85
N THR A 1039 4.03 -27.65 -49.04
CA THR A 1039 3.20 -28.83 -48.83
C THR A 1039 3.96 -29.91 -48.06
N LEU A 1040 3.23 -30.72 -47.29
CA LEU A 1040 3.75 -31.91 -46.63
C LEU A 1040 2.95 -33.13 -47.07
N TRP A 1041 3.68 -34.16 -47.47
CA TRP A 1041 3.15 -35.40 -48.00
C TRP A 1041 3.58 -36.57 -47.14
N VAL A 1042 2.69 -37.54 -46.97
CA VAL A 1042 2.97 -38.79 -46.27
C VAL A 1042 2.59 -39.95 -47.17
N ASP A 1043 3.55 -40.82 -47.46
CA ASP A 1043 3.36 -42.00 -48.32
C ASP A 1043 2.63 -41.69 -49.65
N GLY A 1044 2.86 -40.49 -50.20
CA GLY A 1044 2.28 -40.02 -51.46
C GLY A 1044 0.96 -39.24 -51.35
N ILE A 1045 0.42 -39.02 -50.16
CA ILE A 1045 -0.80 -38.24 -49.92
C ILE A 1045 -0.44 -36.86 -49.36
N CYS A 1046 -0.91 -35.78 -49.99
CA CYS A 1046 -0.74 -34.42 -49.47
C CYS A 1046 -1.65 -34.23 -48.27
N ILE A 1047 -1.07 -33.97 -47.11
CA ILE A 1047 -1.83 -33.79 -45.88
C ILE A 1047 -1.77 -32.37 -45.37
N TYR A 1048 -0.66 -31.64 -45.55
CA TYR A 1048 -0.54 -30.24 -45.09
C TYR A 1048 -0.33 -29.28 -46.25
N GLU A 1049 -0.92 -28.11 -46.14
CA GLU A 1049 -0.66 -26.95 -46.99
C GLU A 1049 -0.30 -25.77 -46.07
N MET A 1050 0.80 -25.09 -46.38
CA MET A 1050 1.32 -23.94 -45.64
C MET A 1050 1.40 -22.75 -46.58
N LYS A 1051 0.84 -21.62 -46.16
CA LYS A 1051 0.75 -20.41 -46.97
C LYS A 1051 1.37 -19.22 -46.25
N ASN A 1052 2.15 -18.46 -47.01
CA ASN A 1052 2.70 -17.17 -46.64
C ASN A 1052 3.55 -17.19 -45.35
N PHE A 1053 4.32 -18.25 -45.10
CA PHE A 1053 5.24 -18.25 -43.97
C PHE A 1053 6.48 -17.42 -44.29
N CYS A 1054 6.91 -16.58 -43.35
CA CYS A 1054 8.11 -15.78 -43.48
C CYS A 1054 9.08 -16.08 -42.34
N PHE A 1055 10.25 -16.60 -42.71
CA PHE A 1055 11.30 -17.01 -41.78
C PHE A 1055 12.52 -16.11 -41.93
N SER A 1056 13.22 -15.85 -40.84
CA SER A 1056 14.41 -15.01 -40.79
C SER A 1056 15.58 -15.67 -40.08
N LEU A 1057 16.78 -15.31 -40.53
CA LEU A 1057 18.07 -15.54 -39.89
C LEU A 1057 18.63 -14.16 -39.55
N GLN A 1058 18.49 -13.74 -38.30
CA GLN A 1058 18.88 -12.41 -37.83
C GLN A 1058 20.34 -12.38 -37.42
N ALA A 1059 21.11 -11.37 -37.86
CA ALA A 1059 22.53 -11.29 -37.54
C ALA A 1059 22.78 -11.05 -36.04
N LEU A 1060 23.64 -11.86 -35.41
CA LEU A 1060 23.98 -11.75 -33.97
C LEU A 1060 24.93 -10.58 -33.66
N SER A 1061 25.64 -10.05 -34.67
CA SER A 1061 26.45 -8.84 -34.52
C SER A 1061 26.39 -7.95 -35.76
N ILE A 1062 26.40 -6.63 -35.56
CA ILE A 1062 26.47 -5.61 -36.63
C ILE A 1062 27.80 -5.72 -37.43
N LYS A 1063 28.76 -6.53 -36.96
CA LYS A 1063 30.06 -6.76 -37.59
C LYS A 1063 30.12 -7.99 -38.49
N ALA A 1064 29.01 -8.70 -38.73
CA ALA A 1064 28.92 -9.72 -39.78
C ALA A 1064 28.94 -9.02 -41.16
N LYS A 1065 30.11 -8.49 -41.54
CA LYS A 1065 30.33 -7.89 -42.86
C LYS A 1065 30.31 -8.99 -43.91
N LEU A 1066 29.42 -8.79 -44.89
CA LEU A 1066 29.42 -9.30 -46.26
C LEU A 1066 30.66 -10.09 -46.70
#